data_AF-A0A7W9LCP7-F1
#
_entry.id   AF-A0A7W9LCP7-F1
#
_cell.length_a   1.000
_cell.length_b   1.000
_cell.length_c   1.000
_cell.angle_alpha   90.00
_cell.angle_beta   90.00
_cell.angle_gamma   90.00
#
_symmetry.space_group_name_H-M   'P 1'
#
loop_
_entity.id
_entity.type
_entity.pdbx_description
1 polymer ?
#
loop_
_entity_poly.entity_id
_entity_poly.type
_entity_poly.pdbx_seq_one_letter_code
_entity_poly.pdbx_strand_id
1 'polypeptide(L)'
;MAWADTSGMAAAGPSPTPSPSPTVAPKVKAKGVPAFPGAEGAGMYTTGGRGGALYEVTTLDDDGPGSLREAVAKSDGTVVFRVSGNIRIKGGLDITGSNLTIAGQTAPGHGITVIGNETQIKGSNIILRHLRFRGGDELGTAIDTFGARGVRDIIIDHCSFSWGVDECFSVYGNTNVTVQWCIISEGLVNSVHPKGRHGMGGLWGGDTITYHHNLLIHENGRNPRFSFTEGMSLVVDHRNNVIYNPGITSCYGGEWANGINIVGNYYKPGPNTLAPIARTIVAPGRFGEWHVSGNTVEGHADITADNTRGISYPTGGITLRPRPVEFENGITEQSAEQAFATVLEQAGAILPRRDAIDARLINEARTGTGRHINSQKDVGGWLPSPPEVPAPADSDHDGMPDEWETAQGLNPQSADDAQTVDGSGYTNLERYLNSIQRAGARNPEVAIVSPKTDQVFAAATDQQSIVVQADAKALDGASIARVEFFHGDKKIGEATAAPYQATWADATDGTYSLTARATDSTGSATTSSLVPIHVTRTMTHKPWTAKDIGEVAIPGSTALKDGVFTLKGSGKIAGWKDSFHFAYQAVGFSQRGEVIEITARVDGISTAHVDAVAGIMVRQDLAPNSPFMMAGIGLSASGDDGAGMRAKAIRVASNGNQPSVGIWPAAGEDPLNPKKPYWLRLVCRSLPAGDNEFEAFLSSNSLNWDRIGYERIAMRTGRFYIGLAVDGNQEANAVHAYTTARFSLVKVNR
;
A
#
# COMPACT_ATOMS: atom_id res chain seq x y z
N MET A 1 -78.48 -26.14 -6.50
CA MET A 1 -78.17 -25.43 -5.24
C MET A 1 -76.84 -24.73 -5.48
N ALA A 2 -76.85 -23.48 -5.95
CA ALA A 2 -76.67 -22.25 -5.14
C ALA A 2 -75.18 -22.13 -4.70
N TRP A 3 -74.32 -21.14 -4.98
CA TRP A 3 -74.31 -19.76 -5.51
C TRP A 3 -72.92 -19.54 -6.20
N ALA A 4 -72.81 -18.91 -7.38
CA ALA A 4 -72.34 -17.53 -7.61
C ALA A 4 -71.10 -17.07 -6.80
N ASP A 5 -69.97 -16.78 -7.47
CA ASP A 5 -69.44 -15.41 -7.48
C ASP A 5 -68.48 -15.15 -8.66
N THR A 6 -68.43 -13.89 -9.05
CA THR A 6 -67.95 -13.27 -10.28
C THR A 6 -66.72 -12.39 -10.07
N SER A 7 -65.93 -12.23 -11.12
CA SER A 7 -65.13 -11.04 -11.54
C SER A 7 -63.79 -11.52 -12.11
N GLY A 8 -63.28 -11.05 -13.25
CA GLY A 8 -63.61 -9.93 -14.11
C GLY A 8 -62.31 -9.52 -14.78
N MET A 9 -61.98 -10.11 -15.93
CA MET A 9 -60.84 -9.71 -16.75
C MET A 9 -61.14 -8.36 -17.41
N ALA A 10 -60.29 -7.37 -17.19
CA ALA A 10 -60.26 -6.13 -17.95
C ALA A 10 -58.95 -6.03 -18.75
N ALA A 11 -59.09 -5.70 -20.02
CA ALA A 11 -58.08 -5.74 -21.05
C ALA A 11 -56.96 -4.69 -20.88
N ALA A 12 -55.74 -5.07 -21.26
CA ALA A 12 -54.61 -4.17 -21.39
C ALA A 12 -54.79 -3.24 -22.61
N GLY A 13 -54.75 -1.93 -22.38
CA GLY A 13 -54.62 -0.93 -23.44
C GLY A 13 -53.19 -0.87 -23.99
N PRO A 14 -53.00 -0.39 -25.23
CA PRO A 14 -51.67 -0.32 -25.84
C PRO A 14 -50.81 0.74 -25.17
N SER A 15 -49.60 0.35 -24.76
CA SER A 15 -48.56 1.24 -24.25
C SER A 15 -48.14 2.25 -25.33
N PRO A 16 -47.90 3.53 -24.97
CA PRO A 16 -47.39 4.52 -25.91
C PRO A 16 -45.98 4.16 -26.36
N THR A 17 -45.75 4.17 -27.67
CA THR A 17 -44.44 3.99 -28.28
C THR A 17 -43.52 5.17 -27.92
N PRO A 18 -42.28 4.92 -27.45
CA PRO A 18 -41.29 5.97 -27.27
C PRO A 18 -40.92 6.57 -28.64
N SER A 19 -40.86 7.90 -28.71
CA SER A 19 -40.32 8.61 -29.89
C SER A 19 -38.88 8.17 -30.14
N PRO A 20 -38.48 7.92 -31.40
CA PRO A 20 -37.10 7.56 -31.70
C PRO A 20 -36.18 8.75 -31.40
N SER A 21 -35.17 8.50 -30.57
CA SER A 21 -33.99 9.37 -30.42
C SER A 21 -33.38 9.63 -31.81
N PRO A 22 -32.92 10.85 -32.11
CA PRO A 22 -32.28 11.15 -33.38
C PRO A 22 -31.05 10.26 -33.54
N THR A 23 -31.07 9.43 -34.60
CA THR A 23 -29.95 8.62 -35.03
C THR A 23 -28.82 9.52 -35.53
N VAL A 24 -27.80 9.71 -34.70
CA VAL A 24 -26.53 10.30 -35.14
C VAL A 24 -25.86 9.32 -36.10
N ALA A 25 -25.58 9.78 -37.32
CA ALA A 25 -24.86 8.99 -38.32
C ALA A 25 -23.45 8.61 -37.80
N PRO A 26 -22.93 7.42 -38.13
CA PRO A 26 -21.59 7.02 -37.71
C PRO A 26 -20.55 7.95 -38.36
N LYS A 27 -19.99 8.88 -37.57
CA LYS A 27 -18.90 9.76 -38.02
C LYS A 27 -17.61 8.93 -38.17
N VAL A 28 -16.89 9.22 -39.25
CA VAL A 28 -15.70 8.49 -39.74
C VAL A 28 -14.64 8.35 -38.64
N LYS A 29 -14.24 7.12 -38.30
CA LYS A 29 -13.04 6.85 -37.49
C LYS A 29 -11.81 7.30 -38.28
N ALA A 30 -11.19 8.41 -37.90
CA ALA A 30 -9.91 8.83 -38.48
C ALA A 30 -8.82 7.83 -38.07
N LYS A 31 -8.44 6.96 -39.00
CA LYS A 31 -7.37 5.98 -38.82
C LYS A 31 -6.04 6.73 -38.60
N GLY A 32 -5.37 6.51 -37.47
CA GLY A 32 -4.05 7.10 -37.18
C GLY A 32 -4.03 8.38 -36.33
N VAL A 33 -5.14 8.78 -35.70
CA VAL A 33 -5.15 9.90 -34.73
C VAL A 33 -4.96 9.35 -33.31
N PRO A 34 -3.89 9.70 -32.59
CA PRO A 34 -3.67 9.24 -31.21
C PRO A 34 -4.83 9.62 -30.27
N ALA A 35 -4.99 8.91 -29.15
CA ALA A 35 -6.01 9.15 -28.13
C ALA A 35 -6.01 10.62 -27.67
N PHE A 36 -4.80 11.18 -27.49
CA PHE A 36 -4.52 12.58 -27.20
C PHE A 36 -3.06 12.87 -27.57
N PRO A 37 -2.63 14.14 -27.72
CA PRO A 37 -1.23 14.49 -27.89
C PRO A 37 -0.36 13.94 -26.74
N GLY A 38 0.63 13.11 -27.07
CA GLY A 38 1.48 12.44 -26.08
C GLY A 38 0.99 11.05 -25.62
N ALA A 39 -0.09 10.52 -26.21
CA ALA A 39 -0.43 9.12 -26.06
C ALA A 39 0.58 8.25 -26.85
N GLU A 40 1.18 7.26 -26.19
CA GLU A 40 2.18 6.37 -26.79
C GLU A 40 1.89 4.88 -26.47
N GLY A 41 2.70 3.97 -27.03
CA GLY A 41 2.58 2.54 -26.77
C GLY A 41 1.39 1.87 -27.47
N ALA A 42 1.14 0.61 -27.11
CA ALA A 42 0.14 -0.23 -27.76
C ALA A 42 -1.24 0.44 -27.89
N GLY A 43 -1.78 0.93 -26.77
CA GLY A 43 -3.11 1.54 -26.68
C GLY A 43 -3.22 2.96 -27.24
N MET A 44 -2.18 3.52 -27.88
CA MET A 44 -2.15 4.95 -28.26
C MET A 44 -3.26 5.38 -29.21
N TYR A 45 -3.85 4.47 -30.00
CA TYR A 45 -4.95 4.77 -30.92
C TYR A 45 -6.35 4.45 -30.36
N THR A 46 -6.45 4.20 -29.05
CA THR A 46 -7.75 4.11 -28.36
C THR A 46 -8.53 5.40 -28.59
N THR A 47 -9.74 5.31 -29.15
CA THR A 47 -10.51 6.51 -29.52
C THR A 47 -11.36 7.05 -28.38
N GLY A 48 -11.63 6.21 -27.37
CA GLY A 48 -12.53 6.55 -26.27
C GLY A 48 -13.88 7.04 -26.81
N GLY A 49 -14.33 8.16 -26.25
CA GLY A 49 -15.59 8.85 -26.55
C GLY A 49 -15.57 9.84 -27.71
N ARG A 50 -14.50 9.88 -28.52
CA ARG A 50 -14.34 10.84 -29.63
C ARG A 50 -15.57 10.84 -30.55
N GLY A 51 -16.17 12.02 -30.77
CA GLY A 51 -17.33 12.18 -31.63
C GLY A 51 -18.66 11.73 -31.02
N GLY A 52 -18.65 11.29 -29.76
CA GLY A 52 -19.80 10.75 -29.04
C GLY A 52 -20.58 11.78 -28.22
N ALA A 53 -21.44 11.29 -27.34
CA ALA A 53 -22.23 12.10 -26.40
C ALA A 53 -21.37 12.72 -25.29
N LEU A 54 -21.93 13.67 -24.54
CA LEU A 54 -21.33 14.21 -23.31
C LEU A 54 -22.10 13.71 -22.09
N TYR A 55 -21.37 13.37 -21.01
CA TYR A 55 -21.93 13.01 -19.72
C TYR A 55 -21.29 13.85 -18.61
N GLU A 56 -22.07 14.73 -18.00
CA GLU A 56 -21.60 15.56 -16.89
C GLU A 56 -21.77 14.83 -15.54
N VAL A 57 -20.70 14.77 -14.76
CA VAL A 57 -20.73 14.41 -13.34
C VAL A 57 -20.92 15.69 -12.53
N THR A 58 -22.06 15.80 -11.85
CA THR A 58 -22.51 17.01 -11.15
C THR A 58 -22.77 16.78 -9.65
N THR A 59 -22.56 15.57 -9.15
CA THR A 59 -22.63 15.25 -7.71
C THR A 59 -21.46 14.38 -7.27
N LEU A 60 -21.09 14.49 -5.99
CA LEU A 60 -20.15 13.61 -5.32
C LEU A 60 -20.81 12.36 -4.72
N ASP A 61 -22.14 12.26 -4.83
CA ASP A 61 -22.88 11.09 -4.41
C ASP A 61 -22.46 9.86 -5.24
N ASP A 62 -22.44 8.70 -4.59
CA ASP A 62 -22.06 7.42 -5.20
C ASP A 62 -22.98 7.02 -6.36
N ASP A 63 -24.28 7.31 -6.24
CA ASP A 63 -25.32 6.90 -7.17
C ASP A 63 -26.37 8.00 -7.39
N GLY A 64 -27.23 7.78 -8.38
CA GLY A 64 -28.29 8.70 -8.76
C GLY A 64 -27.90 9.65 -9.90
N PRO A 65 -28.83 10.54 -10.29
CA PRO A 65 -28.65 11.47 -11.40
C PRO A 65 -27.37 12.32 -11.27
N GLY A 66 -26.54 12.33 -12.30
CA GLY A 66 -25.31 13.13 -12.34
C GLY A 66 -24.13 12.54 -11.55
N SER A 67 -24.27 11.31 -11.03
CA SER A 67 -23.16 10.61 -10.36
C SER A 67 -22.15 10.05 -11.37
N LEU A 68 -20.92 9.84 -10.91
CA LEU A 68 -19.90 9.15 -11.70
C LEU A 68 -20.37 7.75 -12.12
N ARG A 69 -21.04 7.03 -11.21
CA ARG A 69 -21.56 5.67 -11.45
C ARG A 69 -22.57 5.63 -12.60
N GLU A 70 -23.45 6.63 -12.70
CA GLU A 70 -24.38 6.74 -13.82
C GLU A 70 -23.63 7.03 -15.13
N ALA A 71 -22.65 7.94 -15.11
CA ALA A 71 -21.90 8.33 -16.29
C ALA A 71 -21.07 7.19 -16.87
N VAL A 72 -20.38 6.42 -16.03
CA VAL A 72 -19.50 5.30 -16.47
C VAL A 72 -20.26 4.03 -16.87
N ALA A 73 -21.56 3.99 -16.65
CA ALA A 73 -22.44 2.94 -17.19
C ALA A 73 -22.93 3.24 -18.61
N LYS A 74 -22.77 4.48 -19.09
CA LYS A 74 -23.12 4.90 -20.46
C LYS A 74 -21.97 4.61 -21.42
N SER A 75 -22.25 4.54 -22.72
CA SER A 75 -21.26 4.23 -23.77
C SER A 75 -21.27 5.30 -24.84
N ASP A 76 -20.23 5.33 -25.68
CA ASP A 76 -20.14 6.23 -26.85
C ASP A 76 -20.16 7.72 -26.47
N GLY A 77 -19.28 8.13 -25.55
CA GLY A 77 -19.22 9.52 -25.10
C GLY A 77 -18.07 9.91 -24.19
N THR A 78 -18.03 11.19 -23.82
CA THR A 78 -17.02 11.77 -22.93
C THR A 78 -17.65 12.16 -21.60
N VAL A 79 -17.10 11.63 -20.51
CA VAL A 79 -17.43 12.00 -19.13
C VAL A 79 -16.58 13.18 -18.71
N VAL A 80 -17.24 14.26 -18.31
CA VAL A 80 -16.62 15.48 -17.75
C VAL A 80 -17.15 15.74 -16.35
N PHE A 81 -16.36 16.40 -15.51
CA PHE A 81 -16.69 16.70 -14.11
C PHE A 81 -16.98 18.19 -13.91
N ARG A 82 -18.11 18.48 -13.29
CA ARG A 82 -18.55 19.82 -12.84
C ARG A 82 -18.44 20.01 -11.32
N VAL A 83 -17.93 18.99 -10.63
CA VAL A 83 -17.68 18.95 -9.19
C VAL A 83 -16.26 18.47 -8.91
N SER A 84 -15.78 18.71 -7.68
CA SER A 84 -14.48 18.23 -7.21
C SER A 84 -14.56 17.75 -5.78
N GLY A 85 -13.69 16.81 -5.41
CA GLY A 85 -13.66 16.21 -4.08
C GLY A 85 -13.68 14.68 -4.11
N ASN A 86 -14.05 14.11 -2.97
CA ASN A 86 -14.08 12.67 -2.78
C ASN A 86 -15.46 12.10 -3.15
N ILE A 87 -15.48 11.13 -4.06
CA ILE A 87 -16.65 10.26 -4.33
C ILE A 87 -16.45 8.98 -3.52
N ARG A 88 -17.23 8.82 -2.44
CA ARG A 88 -17.15 7.63 -1.59
C ARG A 88 -18.10 6.56 -2.11
N ILE A 89 -17.53 5.51 -2.71
CA ILE A 89 -18.32 4.42 -3.29
C ILE A 89 -18.75 3.43 -2.20
N LYS A 90 -20.04 3.10 -2.14
CA LYS A 90 -20.63 2.19 -1.14
C LYS A 90 -20.46 0.72 -1.54
N GLY A 91 -20.42 0.46 -2.83
CA GLY A 91 -20.04 -0.82 -3.44
C GLY A 91 -19.01 -0.60 -4.55
N GLY A 92 -18.44 -1.69 -5.07
CA GLY A 92 -17.49 -1.63 -6.19
C GLY A 92 -18.03 -0.80 -7.37
N LEU A 93 -17.16 -0.04 -8.02
CA LEU A 93 -17.49 0.78 -9.18
C LEU A 93 -17.06 0.06 -10.46
N ASP A 94 -18.02 -0.48 -11.21
CA ASP A 94 -17.76 -1.04 -12.53
C ASP A 94 -17.97 0.03 -13.61
N ILE A 95 -16.93 0.31 -14.40
CA ILE A 95 -17.01 1.08 -15.64
C ILE A 95 -17.47 0.10 -16.74
N THR A 96 -18.79 -0.05 -16.86
CA THR A 96 -19.43 -0.99 -17.81
C THR A 96 -19.58 -0.42 -19.21
N GLY A 97 -19.55 0.90 -19.34
CA GLY A 97 -19.58 1.62 -20.60
C GLY A 97 -18.38 1.33 -21.51
N SER A 98 -18.59 1.32 -22.83
CA SER A 98 -17.53 1.20 -23.84
C SER A 98 -17.48 2.43 -24.74
N ASN A 99 -16.37 2.62 -25.46
CA ASN A 99 -16.13 3.83 -26.28
C ASN A 99 -16.27 5.10 -25.44
N LEU A 100 -15.54 5.16 -24.33
CA LEU A 100 -15.71 6.18 -23.30
C LEU A 100 -14.40 6.93 -23.03
N THR A 101 -14.45 8.26 -22.98
CA THR A 101 -13.36 9.08 -22.44
C THR A 101 -13.77 9.59 -21.07
N ILE A 102 -13.01 9.29 -20.03
CA ILE A 102 -13.24 9.78 -18.67
C ILE A 102 -12.17 10.81 -18.34
N ALA A 103 -12.54 12.09 -18.41
CA ALA A 103 -11.61 13.22 -18.39
C ALA A 103 -11.56 13.90 -17.01
N GLY A 104 -10.80 13.32 -16.06
CA GLY A 104 -10.65 13.86 -14.71
C GLY A 104 -10.09 15.29 -14.65
N GLN A 105 -9.35 15.72 -15.67
CA GLN A 105 -8.75 17.05 -15.73
C GLN A 105 -9.77 18.19 -15.83
N THR A 106 -11.03 17.92 -16.19
CA THR A 106 -12.06 18.97 -16.25
C THR A 106 -12.61 19.33 -14.87
N ALA A 107 -12.39 18.48 -13.86
CA ALA A 107 -12.87 18.74 -12.51
C ALA A 107 -12.27 20.06 -11.98
N PRO A 108 -13.06 20.93 -11.34
CA PRO A 108 -12.55 22.15 -10.74
C PRO A 108 -11.64 21.87 -9.52
N GLY A 109 -11.04 22.92 -8.96
CA GLY A 109 -10.39 22.87 -7.65
C GLY A 109 -9.26 21.83 -7.52
N HIS A 110 -9.52 20.77 -6.75
CA HIS A 110 -8.54 19.72 -6.42
C HIS A 110 -8.72 18.41 -7.21
N GLY A 111 -9.67 18.40 -8.15
CA GLY A 111 -9.99 17.20 -8.94
C GLY A 111 -10.85 16.20 -8.19
N ILE A 112 -10.92 14.99 -8.73
CA ILE A 112 -11.77 13.91 -8.21
C ILE A 112 -10.92 12.77 -7.65
N THR A 113 -11.32 12.27 -6.48
CA THR A 113 -10.78 11.05 -5.88
C THR A 113 -11.93 10.09 -5.59
N VAL A 114 -11.87 8.88 -6.14
CA VAL A 114 -12.79 7.78 -5.82
C VAL A 114 -12.20 7.01 -4.63
N ILE A 115 -12.98 6.82 -3.56
CA ILE A 115 -12.48 6.29 -2.30
C ILE A 115 -13.35 5.17 -1.70
N GLY A 116 -12.69 4.24 -0.99
CA GLY A 116 -13.33 3.34 -0.02
C GLY A 116 -13.67 1.94 -0.52
N ASN A 117 -13.56 1.66 -1.83
CA ASN A 117 -13.82 0.34 -2.39
C ASN A 117 -13.09 0.13 -3.73
N GLU A 118 -13.25 -1.05 -4.33
CA GLU A 118 -12.66 -1.41 -5.63
C GLU A 118 -13.32 -0.69 -6.82
N THR A 119 -12.53 -0.41 -7.86
CA THR A 119 -13.03 0.04 -9.17
C THR A 119 -12.52 -0.89 -10.27
N GLN A 120 -13.38 -1.24 -11.22
CA GLN A 120 -13.00 -2.11 -12.33
C GLN A 120 -13.42 -1.55 -13.69
N ILE A 121 -12.53 -1.63 -14.67
CA ILE A 121 -12.89 -1.44 -16.08
C ILE A 121 -13.48 -2.75 -16.62
N LYS A 122 -14.73 -2.70 -17.07
CA LYS A 122 -15.46 -3.82 -17.67
C LYS A 122 -15.77 -3.59 -19.16
N GLY A 123 -15.81 -2.34 -19.61
CA GLY A 123 -15.94 -1.97 -21.02
C GLY A 123 -14.61 -1.97 -21.78
N SER A 124 -14.68 -1.72 -23.09
CA SER A 124 -13.52 -1.63 -24.00
C SER A 124 -13.51 -0.31 -24.77
N ASN A 125 -12.37 0.06 -25.36
CA ASN A 125 -12.16 1.36 -25.99
C ASN A 125 -12.33 2.52 -25.00
N ILE A 126 -11.47 2.56 -23.97
CA ILE A 126 -11.58 3.51 -22.85
C ILE A 126 -10.32 4.35 -22.72
N ILE A 127 -10.52 5.67 -22.63
CA ILE A 127 -9.49 6.64 -22.21
C ILE A 127 -9.82 7.06 -20.78
N LEU A 128 -8.88 6.89 -19.85
CA LEU A 128 -9.02 7.31 -18.44
C LEU A 128 -7.87 8.25 -18.07
N ARG A 129 -8.17 9.50 -17.67
CA ARG A 129 -7.14 10.50 -17.35
C ARG A 129 -7.37 11.26 -16.06
N HIS A 130 -6.28 11.61 -15.36
CA HIS A 130 -6.26 12.59 -14.26
C HIS A 130 -7.22 12.31 -13.09
N LEU A 131 -7.49 11.03 -12.83
CA LEU A 131 -8.30 10.57 -11.69
C LEU A 131 -7.46 9.87 -10.63
N ARG A 132 -7.96 9.89 -9.39
CA ARG A 132 -7.37 9.19 -8.26
C ARG A 132 -8.32 8.12 -7.75
N PHE A 133 -7.79 6.95 -7.45
CA PHE A 133 -8.53 5.83 -6.87
C PHE A 133 -7.78 5.36 -5.63
N ARG A 134 -8.48 5.32 -4.49
CA ARG A 134 -7.86 4.98 -3.20
C ARG A 134 -8.75 4.04 -2.40
N GLY A 135 -8.37 2.76 -2.33
CA GLY A 135 -9.18 1.71 -1.71
C GLY A 135 -9.30 1.90 -0.19
N GLY A 136 -8.16 1.91 0.50
CA GLY A 136 -8.10 1.97 1.97
C GLY A 136 -8.58 0.67 2.64
N ASP A 137 -8.47 0.62 3.96
CA ASP A 137 -8.77 -0.59 4.74
C ASP A 137 -10.13 -0.60 5.46
N GLU A 138 -10.94 0.46 5.29
CA GLU A 138 -12.16 0.66 6.09
C GLU A 138 -13.25 -0.38 5.84
N LEU A 139 -13.24 -1.03 4.67
CA LEU A 139 -14.16 -2.13 4.36
C LEU A 139 -13.87 -3.39 5.20
N GLY A 140 -12.68 -3.50 5.77
CA GLY A 140 -12.30 -4.62 6.63
C GLY A 140 -12.09 -5.95 5.89
N THR A 141 -11.91 -5.90 4.57
CA THR A 141 -11.64 -7.06 3.70
C THR A 141 -10.58 -6.71 2.66
N ALA A 142 -9.96 -7.75 2.10
CA ALA A 142 -9.09 -7.63 0.95
C ALA A 142 -9.83 -7.05 -0.26
N ILE A 143 -9.25 -6.04 -0.88
CA ILE A 143 -9.72 -5.41 -2.11
C ILE A 143 -8.53 -5.08 -3.02
N ASP A 144 -8.75 -5.19 -4.33
CA ASP A 144 -7.95 -4.53 -5.35
C ASP A 144 -8.47 -3.10 -5.51
N THR A 145 -7.61 -2.08 -5.38
CA THR A 145 -8.09 -0.70 -5.54
C THR A 145 -8.58 -0.44 -6.96
N PHE A 146 -7.87 -0.95 -7.96
CA PHE A 146 -8.23 -0.76 -9.35
C PHE A 146 -7.84 -1.97 -10.20
N GLY A 147 -8.73 -2.38 -11.11
CA GLY A 147 -8.46 -3.50 -12.01
C GLY A 147 -9.12 -3.41 -13.38
N ALA A 148 -8.62 -4.22 -14.31
CA ALA A 148 -9.22 -4.43 -15.62
C ALA A 148 -8.81 -5.81 -16.13
N ARG A 149 -9.76 -6.61 -16.60
CA ARG A 149 -9.49 -7.96 -17.11
C ARG A 149 -10.46 -8.37 -18.21
N GLY A 150 -9.95 -9.02 -19.25
CA GLY A 150 -10.75 -9.51 -20.38
C GLY A 150 -11.26 -8.41 -21.30
N VAL A 151 -10.65 -7.23 -21.26
CA VAL A 151 -11.04 -6.03 -22.02
C VAL A 151 -9.95 -5.61 -23.01
N ARG A 152 -10.26 -4.68 -23.91
CA ARG A 152 -9.32 -4.24 -24.95
C ARG A 152 -9.41 -2.76 -25.28
N ASP A 153 -8.36 -2.26 -25.93
CA ASP A 153 -8.25 -0.88 -26.41
C ASP A 153 -8.38 0.10 -25.24
N ILE A 154 -7.35 0.19 -24.41
CA ILE A 154 -7.38 1.02 -23.20
C ILE A 154 -6.15 1.90 -23.15
N ILE A 155 -6.35 3.17 -22.77
CA ILE A 155 -5.26 4.02 -22.30
C ILE A 155 -5.61 4.63 -20.94
N ILE A 156 -4.73 4.39 -19.95
CA ILE A 156 -4.80 4.98 -18.62
C ILE A 156 -3.60 5.92 -18.50
N ASP A 157 -3.84 7.21 -18.33
CA ASP A 157 -2.82 8.25 -18.36
C ASP A 157 -2.96 9.21 -17.17
N HIS A 158 -1.86 9.52 -16.48
CA HIS A 158 -1.87 10.47 -15.37
C HIS A 158 -2.90 10.16 -14.29
N CYS A 159 -3.04 8.90 -13.89
CA CYS A 159 -3.88 8.49 -12.77
C CYS A 159 -3.05 8.10 -11.54
N SER A 160 -3.66 8.17 -10.35
CA SER A 160 -3.03 7.74 -9.10
C SER A 160 -3.86 6.65 -8.43
N PHE A 161 -3.21 5.56 -8.04
CA PHE A 161 -3.82 4.38 -7.44
C PHE A 161 -3.13 4.08 -6.12
N SER A 162 -3.85 4.09 -5.01
CA SER A 162 -3.24 3.88 -3.69
C SER A 162 -4.05 3.00 -2.76
N TRP A 163 -3.36 2.45 -1.76
CA TRP A 163 -3.98 1.84 -0.58
C TRP A 163 -4.81 0.59 -0.90
N GLY A 164 -4.28 -0.27 -1.77
CA GLY A 164 -4.81 -1.62 -1.98
C GLY A 164 -4.53 -2.52 -0.78
N VAL A 165 -5.50 -3.36 -0.41
CA VAL A 165 -5.34 -4.36 0.65
C VAL A 165 -4.84 -5.69 0.07
N ASP A 166 -5.31 -6.09 -1.12
CA ASP A 166 -4.68 -7.15 -1.94
C ASP A 166 -3.69 -6.48 -2.92
N GLU A 167 -4.19 -5.81 -3.96
CA GLU A 167 -3.40 -5.07 -4.96
C GLU A 167 -3.83 -3.60 -5.12
N CYS A 168 -2.87 -2.71 -5.41
CA CYS A 168 -3.18 -1.33 -5.80
C CYS A 168 -3.71 -1.23 -7.24
N PHE A 169 -3.09 -1.94 -8.19
CA PHE A 169 -3.38 -1.78 -9.61
C PHE A 169 -3.17 -3.06 -10.43
N SER A 170 -4.27 -3.75 -10.73
CA SER A 170 -4.32 -5.04 -11.44
C SER A 170 -4.96 -4.93 -12.83
N VAL A 171 -4.24 -4.36 -13.78
CA VAL A 171 -4.64 -4.31 -15.20
C VAL A 171 -3.92 -5.42 -15.95
N TYR A 172 -4.55 -6.59 -16.08
CA TYR A 172 -3.96 -7.73 -16.76
C TYR A 172 -4.97 -8.62 -17.50
N GLY A 173 -4.48 -9.48 -18.38
CA GLY A 173 -5.34 -10.35 -19.19
C GLY A 173 -6.17 -9.56 -20.20
N ASN A 174 -5.59 -8.48 -20.73
CA ASN A 174 -6.22 -7.55 -21.67
C ASN A 174 -5.47 -7.55 -23.02
N THR A 175 -6.02 -6.87 -24.02
CA THR A 175 -5.36 -6.71 -25.33
C THR A 175 -5.29 -5.24 -25.72
N ASN A 176 -4.16 -4.81 -26.27
CA ASN A 176 -3.99 -3.44 -26.78
C ASN A 176 -4.20 -2.36 -25.69
N VAL A 177 -3.28 -2.31 -24.72
CA VAL A 177 -3.39 -1.41 -23.55
C VAL A 177 -2.13 -0.56 -23.40
N THR A 178 -2.28 0.72 -23.08
CA THR A 178 -1.21 1.57 -22.55
C THR A 178 -1.56 2.02 -21.14
N VAL A 179 -0.59 1.91 -20.21
CA VAL A 179 -0.64 2.61 -18.92
C VAL A 179 0.58 3.52 -18.84
N GLN A 180 0.35 4.82 -18.77
CA GLN A 180 1.40 5.82 -18.83
C GLN A 180 1.28 6.90 -17.77
N TRP A 181 2.41 7.41 -17.30
CA TRP A 181 2.48 8.54 -16.36
C TRP A 181 1.59 8.34 -15.11
N CYS A 182 1.42 7.11 -14.62
CA CYS A 182 0.59 6.84 -13.43
C CYS A 182 1.42 6.66 -12.16
N ILE A 183 0.81 6.90 -11.01
CA ILE A 183 1.36 6.53 -9.69
C ILE A 183 0.60 5.31 -9.16
N ILE A 184 1.33 4.27 -8.79
CA ILE A 184 0.82 3.09 -8.09
C ILE A 184 1.57 3.05 -6.76
N SER A 185 0.85 3.13 -5.64
CA SER A 185 1.49 3.42 -4.37
C SER A 185 0.86 2.78 -3.15
N GLU A 186 1.72 2.43 -2.18
CA GLU A 186 1.33 2.15 -0.80
C GLU A 186 0.28 1.04 -0.64
N GLY A 187 0.53 -0.15 -1.17
CA GLY A 187 -0.18 -1.36 -0.76
C GLY A 187 -0.05 -1.58 0.75
N LEU A 188 -1.17 -1.84 1.43
CA LEU A 188 -1.27 -1.76 2.90
C LEU A 188 -0.74 -3.03 3.60
N VAL A 189 0.55 -3.00 3.96
CA VAL A 189 1.39 -4.18 4.22
C VAL A 189 0.92 -5.11 5.34
N ASN A 190 0.57 -4.62 6.51
CA ASN A 190 0.05 -5.44 7.61
C ASN A 190 -1.36 -4.99 7.99
N SER A 191 -2.23 -4.94 6.99
CA SER A 191 -3.61 -4.48 7.13
C SER A 191 -4.59 -5.65 7.35
N VAL A 192 -5.81 -5.54 6.80
CA VAL A 192 -6.93 -6.47 7.00
C VAL A 192 -6.93 -7.67 6.05
N HIS A 193 -5.85 -7.89 5.30
CA HIS A 193 -5.75 -9.00 4.37
C HIS A 193 -5.68 -10.37 5.10
N PRO A 194 -6.45 -11.40 4.70
CA PRO A 194 -6.46 -12.69 5.39
C PRO A 194 -5.14 -13.47 5.25
N LYS A 195 -4.35 -13.18 4.20
CA LYS A 195 -2.96 -13.68 4.05
C LYS A 195 -1.95 -12.90 4.89
N GLY A 196 -2.35 -11.93 5.71
CA GLY A 196 -1.45 -11.21 6.61
C GLY A 196 -0.57 -10.22 5.86
N ARG A 197 0.76 -10.40 5.89
CA ARG A 197 1.71 -9.46 5.29
C ARG A 197 1.50 -9.40 3.77
N HIS A 198 0.76 -8.39 3.34
CA HIS A 198 0.23 -8.27 2.00
C HIS A 198 0.06 -6.79 1.65
N GLY A 199 0.52 -6.37 0.47
CA GLY A 199 0.56 -4.97 0.07
C GLY A 199 1.25 -4.87 -1.27
N MET A 200 0.49 -5.10 -2.34
CA MET A 200 1.03 -5.43 -3.65
C MET A 200 0.79 -4.31 -4.66
N GLY A 201 1.80 -4.00 -5.49
CA GLY A 201 1.65 -3.03 -6.59
C GLY A 201 0.61 -3.49 -7.61
N GLY A 202 0.77 -4.71 -8.13
CA GLY A 202 -0.35 -5.43 -8.75
C GLY A 202 0.01 -6.40 -9.86
N LEU A 203 -1.03 -6.97 -10.47
CA LEU A 203 -0.93 -7.93 -11.57
C LEU A 203 -1.00 -7.22 -12.92
N TRP A 204 0.05 -7.33 -13.72
CA TRP A 204 0.20 -6.66 -15.01
C TRP A 204 0.37 -7.70 -16.12
N GLY A 205 0.07 -7.32 -17.38
CA GLY A 205 0.35 -8.15 -18.55
C GLY A 205 -0.88 -8.54 -19.36
N GLY A 206 -0.68 -9.13 -20.52
CA GLY A 206 -1.74 -9.41 -21.50
C GLY A 206 -1.14 -9.42 -22.89
N ASP A 207 -1.95 -9.30 -23.92
CA ASP A 207 -1.47 -9.37 -25.30
C ASP A 207 -1.28 -7.98 -25.90
N THR A 208 -0.03 -7.62 -26.23
CA THR A 208 0.34 -6.30 -26.78
C THR A 208 -0.03 -5.17 -25.81
N ILE A 209 0.72 -5.05 -24.71
CA ILE A 209 0.50 -4.02 -23.68
C ILE A 209 1.79 -3.25 -23.40
N THR A 210 1.67 -1.92 -23.25
CA THR A 210 2.77 -1.02 -22.86
C THR A 210 2.51 -0.43 -21.47
N TYR A 211 3.49 -0.52 -20.58
CA TYR A 211 3.53 0.21 -19.31
C TYR A 211 4.77 1.08 -19.30
N HIS A 212 4.60 2.42 -19.35
CA HIS A 212 5.75 3.31 -19.38
C HIS A 212 5.61 4.59 -18.57
N HIS A 213 6.74 5.11 -18.07
CA HIS A 213 6.78 6.33 -17.26
C HIS A 213 5.87 6.32 -16.03
N ASN A 214 5.62 5.14 -15.45
CA ASN A 214 4.86 5.02 -14.20
C ASN A 214 5.79 5.03 -13.00
N LEU A 215 5.29 5.49 -11.85
CA LEU A 215 5.93 5.36 -10.55
C LEU A 215 5.24 4.26 -9.75
N LEU A 216 5.97 3.19 -9.43
CA LEU A 216 5.59 2.21 -8.41
C LEU A 216 6.36 2.54 -7.14
N ILE A 217 5.67 2.80 -6.03
CA ILE A 217 6.29 3.31 -4.81
C ILE A 217 5.72 2.65 -3.54
N HIS A 218 6.62 2.22 -2.66
CA HIS A 218 6.28 1.70 -1.32
C HIS A 218 5.39 0.45 -1.35
N GLU A 219 5.53 -0.40 -2.36
CA GLU A 219 4.84 -1.68 -2.40
C GLU A 219 5.69 -2.77 -1.74
N ASN A 220 5.06 -3.61 -0.91
CA ASN A 220 5.75 -4.74 -0.31
C ASN A 220 6.13 -5.78 -1.36
N GLY A 221 5.31 -5.99 -2.39
CA GLY A 221 5.66 -6.87 -3.49
C GLY A 221 4.89 -6.59 -4.77
N ARG A 222 5.11 -7.43 -5.80
CA ARG A 222 4.50 -7.29 -7.13
C ARG A 222 4.75 -5.89 -7.69
N ASN A 223 6.01 -5.65 -8.03
CA ASN A 223 6.51 -4.34 -8.46
C ASN A 223 6.84 -4.23 -9.97
N PRO A 224 6.02 -4.69 -10.95
CA PRO A 224 4.76 -5.44 -10.89
C PRO A 224 4.97 -6.98 -10.86
N ARG A 225 3.88 -7.76 -10.81
CA ARG A 225 3.89 -9.17 -11.25
C ARG A 225 3.33 -9.28 -12.66
N PHE A 226 4.13 -9.75 -13.62
CA PHE A 226 3.64 -10.11 -14.95
C PHE A 226 2.85 -11.42 -14.86
N SER A 227 1.55 -11.37 -15.13
CA SER A 227 0.62 -12.47 -14.90
C SER A 227 0.29 -13.21 -16.19
N PHE A 228 0.57 -14.52 -16.19
CA PHE A 228 0.07 -15.43 -17.21
C PHE A 228 -1.46 -15.45 -17.23
N THR A 229 -2.02 -15.39 -18.44
CA THR A 229 -3.44 -15.62 -18.72
C THR A 229 -3.53 -16.66 -19.82
N GLU A 230 -4.28 -17.73 -19.57
CA GLU A 230 -4.46 -18.81 -20.54
C GLU A 230 -5.03 -18.27 -21.86
N GLY A 231 -4.45 -18.69 -22.98
CA GLY A 231 -4.86 -18.24 -24.32
C GLY A 231 -4.31 -16.86 -24.74
N MET A 232 -3.43 -16.23 -23.97
CA MET A 232 -2.77 -14.97 -24.34
C MET A 232 -1.26 -15.13 -24.51
N SER A 233 -0.70 -14.37 -25.45
CA SER A 233 0.74 -14.42 -25.76
C SER A 233 1.64 -13.78 -24.69
N LEU A 234 1.05 -12.97 -23.80
CA LEU A 234 1.78 -12.19 -22.78
C LEU A 234 2.96 -11.40 -23.37
N VAL A 235 2.64 -10.47 -24.28
CA VAL A 235 3.61 -9.59 -24.96
C VAL A 235 3.55 -8.22 -24.32
N VAL A 236 4.60 -7.85 -23.58
CA VAL A 236 4.60 -6.67 -22.70
C VAL A 236 5.80 -5.79 -22.93
N ASP A 237 5.57 -4.48 -23.05
CA ASP A 237 6.59 -3.44 -23.10
C ASP A 237 6.61 -2.67 -21.78
N HIS A 238 7.56 -2.98 -20.89
CA HIS A 238 7.73 -2.33 -19.59
C HIS A 238 8.95 -1.42 -19.62
N ARG A 239 8.73 -0.12 -19.89
CA ARG A 239 9.82 0.82 -20.17
C ARG A 239 9.77 2.10 -19.36
N ASN A 240 10.93 2.66 -19.00
CA ASN A 240 11.01 3.99 -18.38
C ASN A 240 10.15 4.18 -17.12
N ASN A 241 9.83 3.12 -16.40
CA ASN A 241 9.14 3.20 -15.12
C ASN A 241 10.15 3.44 -14.00
N VAL A 242 9.68 4.02 -12.89
CA VAL A 242 10.43 4.16 -11.64
C VAL A 242 9.87 3.19 -10.62
N ILE A 243 10.73 2.34 -10.06
CA ILE A 243 10.37 1.40 -9.00
C ILE A 243 11.13 1.84 -7.74
N TYR A 244 10.41 2.38 -6.76
CA TYR A 244 11.00 2.90 -5.54
C TYR A 244 10.52 2.16 -4.28
N ASN A 245 11.47 1.83 -3.41
CA ASN A 245 11.24 1.17 -2.12
C ASN A 245 10.41 -0.14 -2.21
N PRO A 246 10.72 -1.07 -3.14
CA PRO A 246 10.08 -2.39 -3.13
C PRO A 246 10.45 -3.14 -1.85
N GLY A 247 9.53 -3.92 -1.27
CA GLY A 247 9.79 -4.66 -0.02
C GLY A 247 10.50 -6.00 -0.22
N ILE A 248 9.68 -7.05 -0.30
CA ILE A 248 10.08 -8.46 -0.35
C ILE A 248 10.22 -9.01 -1.77
N THR A 249 9.72 -8.30 -2.79
CA THR A 249 9.90 -8.66 -4.21
C THR A 249 10.02 -7.42 -5.10
N SER A 250 10.80 -7.53 -6.19
CA SER A 250 10.85 -6.58 -7.31
C SER A 250 9.83 -7.00 -8.40
N CYS A 251 10.13 -6.78 -9.68
CA CYS A 251 9.36 -7.36 -10.79
C CYS A 251 9.46 -8.89 -10.77
N TYR A 252 8.38 -9.62 -11.06
CA TYR A 252 8.43 -11.09 -11.20
C TYR A 252 7.28 -11.66 -12.05
N GLY A 253 7.26 -12.98 -12.26
CA GLY A 253 6.22 -13.66 -13.06
C GLY A 253 6.63 -13.77 -14.52
N GLY A 254 5.67 -13.72 -15.45
CA GLY A 254 5.92 -13.86 -16.89
C GLY A 254 6.15 -15.32 -17.32
N GLU A 255 5.50 -16.26 -16.61
CA GLU A 255 5.49 -17.66 -17.00
C GLU A 255 4.96 -17.79 -18.43
N TRP A 256 5.68 -18.51 -19.29
CA TRP A 256 5.33 -18.73 -20.71
C TRP A 256 5.09 -17.46 -21.55
N ALA A 257 5.67 -16.32 -21.16
CA ALA A 257 5.56 -15.11 -21.97
C ALA A 257 6.24 -15.28 -23.33
N ASN A 258 5.58 -14.83 -24.41
CA ASN A 258 6.17 -14.78 -25.75
C ASN A 258 7.05 -13.52 -25.96
N GLY A 259 7.14 -12.66 -24.94
CA GLY A 259 8.12 -11.58 -24.92
C GLY A 259 7.79 -10.46 -23.96
N ILE A 260 8.64 -10.26 -22.96
CA ILE A 260 8.57 -9.10 -22.06
C ILE A 260 9.83 -8.27 -22.23
N ASN A 261 9.68 -7.00 -22.59
CA ASN A 261 10.74 -6.02 -22.60
C ASN A 261 10.76 -5.31 -21.24
N ILE A 262 11.93 -5.27 -20.59
CA ILE A 262 12.23 -4.46 -19.40
C ILE A 262 13.37 -3.53 -19.79
N VAL A 263 13.02 -2.30 -20.20
CA VAL A 263 14.00 -1.37 -20.80
C VAL A 263 13.99 0.01 -20.16
N GLY A 264 15.15 0.52 -19.80
CA GLY A 264 15.28 1.92 -19.37
C GLY A 264 14.53 2.26 -18.07
N ASN A 265 14.20 1.28 -17.23
CA ASN A 265 13.54 1.52 -15.94
C ASN A 265 14.56 1.92 -14.86
N TYR A 266 14.14 2.72 -13.88
CA TYR A 266 14.94 3.15 -12.76
C TYR A 266 14.50 2.44 -11.47
N TYR A 267 15.38 1.60 -10.92
CA TYR A 267 15.16 0.88 -9.67
C TYR A 267 15.91 1.58 -8.55
N LYS A 268 15.17 2.04 -7.54
CA LYS A 268 15.71 2.69 -6.35
C LYS A 268 15.31 1.92 -5.09
N PRO A 269 16.24 1.14 -4.50
CA PRO A 269 16.02 0.58 -3.18
C PRO A 269 15.72 1.69 -2.16
N GLY A 270 14.80 1.43 -1.25
CA GLY A 270 14.41 2.38 -0.21
C GLY A 270 14.48 1.77 1.20
N PRO A 271 13.98 2.47 2.21
CA PRO A 271 14.11 2.04 3.61
C PRO A 271 13.55 0.65 3.93
N ASN A 272 12.51 0.19 3.23
CA ASN A 272 11.90 -1.13 3.42
C ASN A 272 12.53 -2.23 2.57
N THR A 273 13.34 -1.89 1.57
CA THR A 273 13.89 -2.86 0.63
C THR A 273 14.85 -3.82 1.31
N LEU A 274 14.56 -5.12 1.22
CA LEU A 274 15.44 -6.15 1.74
C LEU A 274 16.71 -6.25 0.89
N ALA A 275 17.86 -6.50 1.53
CA ALA A 275 19.16 -6.57 0.85
C ALA A 275 19.20 -7.52 -0.37
N PRO A 276 18.56 -8.71 -0.37
CA PRO A 276 18.50 -9.55 -1.57
C PRO A 276 17.70 -8.93 -2.72
N ILE A 277 16.71 -8.09 -2.41
CA ILE A 277 15.79 -7.48 -3.37
C ILE A 277 16.37 -6.19 -3.96
N ALA A 278 17.20 -5.47 -3.21
CA ALA A 278 17.83 -4.21 -3.63
C ALA A 278 18.58 -4.32 -4.98
N ARG A 279 19.04 -5.53 -5.31
CA ARG A 279 19.77 -5.85 -6.55
C ARG A 279 18.93 -6.48 -7.65
N THR A 280 17.65 -6.77 -7.41
CA THR A 280 16.83 -7.52 -8.37
C THR A 280 16.11 -6.56 -9.32
N ILE A 281 16.40 -6.69 -10.62
CA ILE A 281 15.59 -6.09 -11.68
C ILE A 281 14.32 -6.92 -11.86
N VAL A 282 14.47 -8.23 -12.05
CA VAL A 282 13.35 -9.14 -12.27
C VAL A 282 13.63 -10.55 -11.77
N ALA A 283 12.59 -11.22 -11.29
CA ALA A 283 12.55 -12.65 -11.00
C ALA A 283 11.56 -13.39 -11.92
N PRO A 284 11.97 -13.75 -13.15
CA PRO A 284 11.12 -14.43 -14.09
C PRO A 284 10.57 -15.77 -13.60
N GLY A 285 9.34 -16.05 -14.04
CA GLY A 285 8.74 -17.36 -14.06
C GLY A 285 9.33 -18.23 -15.18
N ARG A 286 9.08 -19.53 -15.11
CA ARG A 286 9.64 -20.51 -16.06
C ARG A 286 9.22 -20.24 -17.50
N PHE A 287 10.14 -20.51 -18.43
CA PHE A 287 9.92 -20.60 -19.88
C PHE A 287 9.48 -19.31 -20.60
N GLY A 288 9.46 -18.15 -19.95
CA GLY A 288 9.18 -16.88 -20.65
C GLY A 288 10.36 -16.38 -21.48
N GLU A 289 10.07 -15.58 -22.51
CA GLU A 289 11.04 -14.83 -23.29
C GLU A 289 11.19 -13.39 -22.77
N TRP A 290 12.43 -12.93 -22.58
CA TRP A 290 12.72 -11.65 -21.94
C TRP A 290 13.79 -10.87 -22.69
N HIS A 291 13.60 -9.56 -22.82
CA HIS A 291 14.66 -8.62 -23.14
C HIS A 291 14.84 -7.66 -21.97
N VAL A 292 16.04 -7.59 -21.40
CA VAL A 292 16.32 -6.78 -20.21
C VAL A 292 17.57 -5.94 -20.46
N SER A 293 17.42 -4.62 -20.58
CA SER A 293 18.51 -3.72 -20.97
C SER A 293 18.30 -2.27 -20.53
N GLY A 294 19.39 -1.50 -20.40
CA GLY A 294 19.33 -0.06 -20.14
C GLY A 294 18.72 0.37 -18.79
N ASN A 295 18.44 -0.58 -17.88
CA ASN A 295 17.89 -0.28 -16.57
C ASN A 295 19.00 0.15 -15.61
N THR A 296 18.68 1.12 -14.74
CA THR A 296 19.57 1.57 -13.67
C THR A 296 19.10 1.04 -12.34
N VAL A 297 20.03 0.54 -11.52
CA VAL A 297 19.76 0.09 -10.15
C VAL A 297 20.65 0.90 -9.20
N GLU A 298 20.03 1.84 -8.48
CA GLU A 298 20.75 2.75 -7.58
C GLU A 298 21.53 1.95 -6.51
N GLY A 299 22.80 2.30 -6.30
CA GLY A 299 23.70 1.58 -5.39
C GLY A 299 24.31 0.28 -5.95
N HIS A 300 23.92 -0.14 -7.16
CA HIS A 300 24.38 -1.39 -7.79
C HIS A 300 24.94 -1.15 -9.20
N ALA A 301 26.10 -0.50 -9.27
CA ALA A 301 26.76 -0.15 -10.53
C ALA A 301 27.12 -1.36 -11.41
N ASP A 302 27.41 -2.52 -10.79
CA ASP A 302 27.69 -3.76 -11.52
C ASP A 302 26.46 -4.28 -12.28
N ILE A 303 25.27 -4.08 -11.73
CA ILE A 303 23.98 -4.47 -12.35
C ILE A 303 23.51 -3.42 -13.34
N THR A 304 23.75 -2.14 -13.06
CA THR A 304 23.50 -1.05 -14.01
C THR A 304 24.34 -1.22 -15.28
N ALA A 305 25.60 -1.64 -15.14
CA ALA A 305 26.49 -1.93 -16.26
C ALA A 305 26.11 -3.22 -17.02
N ASP A 306 25.60 -4.23 -16.32
CA ASP A 306 25.15 -5.50 -16.89
C ASP A 306 23.86 -5.98 -16.21
N ASN A 307 22.73 -5.66 -16.83
CA ASN A 307 21.41 -5.97 -16.29
C ASN A 307 21.16 -7.49 -16.15
N THR A 308 21.91 -8.36 -16.83
CA THR A 308 21.72 -9.82 -16.68
C THR A 308 22.05 -10.31 -15.27
N ARG A 309 22.86 -9.55 -14.52
CA ARG A 309 23.20 -9.80 -13.10
C ARG A 309 22.03 -9.48 -12.15
N GLY A 310 21.06 -8.70 -12.60
CA GLY A 310 19.84 -8.36 -11.87
C GLY A 310 18.70 -9.36 -12.07
N ILE A 311 18.92 -10.44 -12.83
CA ILE A 311 17.92 -11.47 -13.15
C ILE A 311 18.14 -12.69 -12.25
N SER A 312 17.08 -13.16 -11.58
CA SER A 312 17.09 -14.49 -10.97
C SER A 312 16.60 -15.55 -11.96
N TYR A 313 17.21 -16.74 -11.99
CA TYR A 313 16.82 -17.79 -12.94
C TYR A 313 15.97 -18.87 -12.25
N PRO A 314 14.74 -19.13 -12.72
CA PRO A 314 13.88 -20.16 -12.16
C PRO A 314 14.32 -21.56 -12.60
N THR A 315 13.86 -22.59 -11.88
CA THR A 315 13.92 -23.97 -12.37
C THR A 315 13.16 -24.08 -13.71
N GLY A 316 13.82 -24.63 -14.73
CA GLY A 316 13.32 -24.66 -16.11
C GLY A 316 13.85 -23.53 -17.00
N GLY A 317 14.48 -22.50 -16.42
CA GLY A 317 15.14 -21.43 -17.16
C GLY A 317 14.17 -20.46 -17.86
N ILE A 318 14.77 -19.55 -18.63
CA ILE A 318 14.12 -18.54 -19.46
C ILE A 318 14.88 -18.40 -20.79
N THR A 319 14.26 -17.74 -21.76
CA THR A 319 14.93 -17.33 -23.00
C THR A 319 15.27 -15.85 -22.93
N LEU A 320 16.55 -15.50 -22.94
CA LEU A 320 16.98 -14.11 -23.09
C LEU A 320 17.09 -13.74 -24.57
N ARG A 321 16.34 -12.72 -24.98
CA ARG A 321 16.34 -12.18 -26.35
C ARG A 321 17.41 -11.09 -26.46
N PRO A 322 18.26 -11.13 -27.52
CA PRO A 322 19.30 -10.13 -27.73
C PRO A 322 18.74 -8.76 -28.18
N ARG A 323 17.48 -8.71 -28.61
CA ARG A 323 16.75 -7.50 -28.99
C ARG A 323 15.36 -7.50 -28.35
N PRO A 324 14.74 -6.33 -28.15
CA PRO A 324 13.37 -6.27 -27.66
C PRO A 324 12.40 -6.97 -28.63
N VAL A 325 11.25 -7.38 -28.13
CA VAL A 325 10.09 -7.63 -29.00
C VAL A 325 9.64 -6.29 -29.55
N GLU A 326 9.44 -6.23 -30.86
CA GLU A 326 8.99 -5.02 -31.54
C GLU A 326 7.50 -4.82 -31.32
N PHE A 327 7.12 -3.59 -31.01
CA PHE A 327 5.73 -3.15 -30.93
C PHE A 327 5.45 -2.29 -32.16
N GLU A 328 4.27 -2.43 -32.77
CA GLU A 328 3.85 -1.58 -33.89
C GLU A 328 3.89 -0.10 -33.49
N ASN A 329 3.44 0.18 -32.26
CA ASN A 329 3.40 1.50 -31.66
C ASN A 329 4.32 1.51 -30.43
N GLY A 330 5.51 2.12 -30.58
CA GLY A 330 6.48 2.27 -29.51
C GLY A 330 6.24 3.51 -28.65
N ILE A 331 7.26 3.87 -27.87
CA ILE A 331 7.29 5.08 -27.03
C ILE A 331 8.52 5.92 -27.38
N THR A 332 8.50 7.20 -27.00
CA THR A 332 9.71 8.02 -26.96
C THR A 332 10.57 7.58 -25.79
N GLU A 333 11.50 6.65 -26.07
CA GLU A 333 12.36 6.05 -25.06
C GLU A 333 13.35 7.05 -24.46
N GLN A 334 13.48 6.99 -23.13
CA GLN A 334 14.45 7.77 -22.35
C GLN A 334 15.53 6.84 -21.76
N SER A 335 16.66 7.41 -21.34
CA SER A 335 17.52 6.71 -20.37
C SER A 335 16.79 6.54 -19.03
N ALA A 336 17.22 5.59 -18.20
CA ALA A 336 16.62 5.38 -16.88
C ALA A 336 16.72 6.64 -15.99
N GLU A 337 17.82 7.40 -16.07
CA GLU A 337 18.01 8.64 -15.30
C GLU A 337 17.09 9.76 -15.77
N GLN A 338 16.89 9.88 -17.10
CA GLN A 338 15.93 10.83 -17.66
C GLN A 338 14.50 10.45 -17.27
N ALA A 339 14.16 9.15 -17.37
CA ALA A 339 12.88 8.62 -16.93
C ALA A 339 12.62 8.91 -15.45
N PHE A 340 13.62 8.72 -14.58
CA PHE A 340 13.50 9.08 -13.17
C PHE A 340 13.14 10.55 -12.98
N ALA A 341 13.82 11.47 -13.68
CA ALA A 341 13.54 12.90 -13.57
C ALA A 341 12.14 13.26 -14.09
N THR A 342 11.74 12.73 -15.25
CA THR A 342 10.46 13.06 -15.90
C THR A 342 9.27 12.44 -15.17
N VAL A 343 9.39 11.19 -14.71
CA VAL A 343 8.35 10.50 -13.93
C VAL A 343 8.07 11.25 -12.62
N LEU A 344 9.12 11.68 -11.91
CA LEU A 344 8.94 12.45 -10.68
C LEU A 344 8.34 13.84 -10.89
N GLU A 345 8.36 14.36 -12.11
CA GLU A 345 7.69 15.63 -12.43
C GLU A 345 6.22 15.37 -12.83
N GLN A 346 6.00 14.40 -13.71
CA GLN A 346 4.77 14.29 -14.48
C GLN A 346 3.80 13.21 -13.99
N ALA A 347 4.26 12.09 -13.42
CA ALA A 347 3.39 10.95 -13.14
C ALA A 347 2.29 11.26 -12.10
N GLY A 348 1.13 10.63 -12.24
CA GLY A 348 -0.04 10.73 -11.36
C GLY A 348 -1.05 11.77 -11.82
N ALA A 349 -2.13 11.91 -11.05
CA ALA A 349 -3.16 12.93 -11.31
C ALA A 349 -2.63 14.33 -10.98
N ILE A 350 -2.06 15.00 -11.98
CA ILE A 350 -1.49 16.36 -11.85
C ILE A 350 -2.45 17.49 -12.24
N LEU A 351 -3.56 17.16 -12.90
CA LEU A 351 -4.60 18.12 -13.28
C LEU A 351 -5.90 17.82 -12.49
N PRO A 352 -6.63 18.86 -12.06
CA PRO A 352 -6.28 20.30 -12.11
C PRO A 352 -5.06 20.65 -11.26
N ARG A 353 -4.71 19.82 -10.27
CA ARG A 353 -3.48 19.94 -9.47
C ARG A 353 -3.08 18.58 -8.92
N ARG A 354 -1.80 18.38 -8.58
CA ARG A 354 -1.31 17.24 -7.78
C ARG A 354 -1.73 17.40 -6.32
N ASP A 355 -2.25 16.36 -5.69
CA ASP A 355 -2.67 16.43 -4.30
C ASP A 355 -1.53 16.18 -3.29
N ALA A 356 -1.83 16.34 -2.00
CA ALA A 356 -0.85 16.28 -0.94
C ALA A 356 -0.24 14.89 -0.70
N ILE A 357 -0.95 13.82 -1.07
CA ILE A 357 -0.47 12.44 -0.92
C ILE A 357 0.50 12.14 -2.07
N ASP A 358 0.11 12.43 -3.30
CA ASP A 358 0.98 12.21 -4.45
C ASP A 358 2.24 13.08 -4.37
N ALA A 359 2.11 14.32 -3.87
CA ALA A 359 3.27 15.20 -3.64
C ALA A 359 4.25 14.63 -2.60
N ARG A 360 3.75 13.99 -1.54
CA ARG A 360 4.58 13.27 -0.55
C ARG A 360 5.37 12.16 -1.22
N LEU A 361 4.69 11.31 -1.98
CA LEU A 361 5.26 10.15 -2.64
C LEU A 361 6.37 10.53 -3.63
N ILE A 362 6.13 11.58 -4.41
CA ILE A 362 7.14 12.15 -5.32
C ILE A 362 8.36 12.65 -4.55
N ASN A 363 8.15 13.38 -3.44
CA ASN A 363 9.24 13.85 -2.61
C ASN A 363 10.04 12.67 -2.01
N GLU A 364 9.35 11.65 -1.51
CA GLU A 364 9.97 10.44 -0.92
C GLU A 364 10.83 9.67 -1.91
N ALA A 365 10.35 9.48 -3.15
CA ALA A 365 11.16 8.88 -4.21
C ALA A 365 12.38 9.74 -4.56
N ARG A 366 12.21 11.07 -4.58
CA ARG A 366 13.31 12.01 -4.83
C ARG A 366 14.39 11.93 -3.75
N THR A 367 14.00 11.94 -2.48
CA THR A 367 14.91 12.01 -1.33
C THR A 367 15.36 10.65 -0.79
N GLY A 368 14.78 9.54 -1.25
CA GLY A 368 15.08 8.22 -0.69
C GLY A 368 14.53 8.04 0.73
N THR A 369 13.41 8.69 1.05
CA THR A 369 12.74 8.62 2.37
C THR A 369 11.38 7.94 2.28
N GLY A 370 10.61 7.96 3.38
CA GLY A 370 9.30 7.29 3.46
C GLY A 370 9.42 5.84 3.88
N ARG A 371 8.27 5.18 4.05
CA ARG A 371 8.19 3.78 4.45
C ARG A 371 6.85 3.18 4.05
N HIS A 372 6.79 1.86 4.02
CA HIS A 372 5.54 1.12 3.92
C HIS A 372 4.61 1.42 5.11
N ILE A 373 3.31 1.44 4.83
CA ILE A 373 2.24 1.74 5.77
C ILE A 373 1.30 0.54 5.92
N ASN A 374 0.55 0.49 7.03
CA ASN A 374 -0.41 -0.58 7.30
C ASN A 374 -1.87 -0.10 7.14
N SER A 375 -2.08 1.21 7.17
CA SER A 375 -3.38 1.85 6.94
C SER A 375 -3.16 3.22 6.31
N GLN A 376 -4.10 3.68 5.48
CA GLN A 376 -4.15 5.07 5.02
C GLN A 376 -4.09 6.08 6.19
N LYS A 377 -4.55 5.67 7.38
CA LYS A 377 -4.48 6.48 8.59
C LYS A 377 -3.06 6.80 9.01
N ASP A 378 -2.07 5.94 8.73
CA ASP A 378 -0.68 6.19 9.11
C ASP A 378 -0.13 7.48 8.49
N VAL A 379 -0.70 7.92 7.36
CA VAL A 379 -0.24 9.08 6.59
C VAL A 379 -1.27 10.23 6.56
N GLY A 380 -2.16 10.28 7.55
CA GLY A 380 -3.16 11.35 7.69
C GLY A 380 -4.55 11.00 7.17
N GLY A 381 -4.77 9.81 6.60
CA GLY A 381 -6.06 9.35 6.11
C GLY A 381 -6.51 10.06 4.83
N TRP A 382 -7.83 10.08 4.60
CA TRP A 382 -8.44 10.76 3.46
C TRP A 382 -8.16 12.26 3.51
N LEU A 383 -7.78 12.86 2.39
CA LEU A 383 -7.72 14.32 2.31
C LEU A 383 -9.15 14.87 2.42
N PRO A 384 -9.38 15.89 3.27
CA PRO A 384 -10.69 16.53 3.33
C PRO A 384 -11.00 17.18 1.98
N SER A 385 -12.28 17.13 1.57
CA SER A 385 -12.72 17.91 0.41
C SER A 385 -12.45 19.40 0.70
N PRO A 386 -11.71 20.11 -0.16
CA PRO A 386 -11.54 21.55 -0.01
C PRO A 386 -12.89 22.26 -0.18
N PRO A 387 -12.98 23.56 0.16
CA PRO A 387 -14.13 24.38 -0.24
C PRO A 387 -14.44 24.20 -1.72
N GLU A 388 -15.72 24.10 -2.06
CA GLU A 388 -16.17 23.88 -3.43
C GLU A 388 -15.69 25.04 -4.32
N VAL A 389 -15.00 24.66 -5.40
CA VAL A 389 -14.64 25.58 -6.48
C VAL A 389 -15.68 25.38 -7.57
N PRO A 390 -16.47 26.41 -7.92
CA PRO A 390 -17.44 26.31 -8.99
C PRO A 390 -16.76 25.89 -10.29
N ALA A 391 -17.39 24.98 -11.03
CA ALA A 391 -16.92 24.70 -12.38
C ALA A 391 -17.14 25.93 -13.29
N PRO A 392 -16.30 26.12 -14.32
CA PRO A 392 -16.47 27.21 -15.28
C PRO A 392 -17.87 27.22 -15.91
N ALA A 393 -18.39 28.40 -16.29
CA ALA A 393 -19.63 28.47 -17.04
C ALA A 393 -19.50 27.71 -18.38
N ASP A 394 -20.53 26.95 -18.71
CA ASP A 394 -20.72 26.16 -19.93
C ASP A 394 -22.23 26.23 -20.18
N SER A 395 -22.62 27.15 -21.07
CA SER A 395 -24.01 27.60 -21.21
C SER A 395 -24.87 26.66 -22.06
N ASP A 396 -24.26 25.91 -22.98
CA ASP A 396 -24.93 24.95 -23.85
C ASP A 396 -24.68 23.49 -23.47
N HIS A 397 -23.89 23.26 -22.42
CA HIS A 397 -23.58 21.95 -21.84
C HIS A 397 -22.90 21.01 -22.82
N ASP A 398 -21.92 21.53 -23.56
CA ASP A 398 -21.15 20.77 -24.55
C ASP A 398 -19.78 20.26 -24.02
N GLY A 399 -19.44 20.64 -22.78
CA GLY A 399 -18.25 20.23 -22.07
C GLY A 399 -17.08 21.20 -22.21
N MET A 400 -17.24 22.28 -22.96
CA MET A 400 -16.27 23.36 -23.14
C MET A 400 -16.74 24.62 -22.38
N PRO A 401 -15.85 25.33 -21.67
CA PRO A 401 -16.22 26.57 -21.02
C PRO A 401 -16.48 27.71 -22.01
N ASP A 402 -17.48 28.56 -21.74
CA ASP A 402 -17.86 29.71 -22.57
C ASP A 402 -16.65 30.63 -22.89
N GLU A 403 -15.77 30.83 -21.91
CA GLU A 403 -14.55 31.64 -22.07
C GLU A 403 -13.56 31.00 -23.04
N TRP A 404 -13.44 29.68 -23.02
CA TRP A 404 -12.55 28.96 -23.93
C TRP A 404 -13.10 28.97 -25.35
N GLU A 405 -14.39 28.71 -25.51
CA GLU A 405 -15.06 28.75 -26.81
C GLU A 405 -14.95 30.11 -27.48
N THR A 406 -15.24 31.18 -26.73
CA THR A 406 -15.09 32.56 -27.21
C THR A 406 -13.65 32.83 -27.67
N ALA A 407 -12.65 32.33 -26.91
CA ALA A 407 -11.24 32.46 -27.26
C ALA A 407 -10.85 31.66 -28.51
N GLN A 408 -11.58 30.59 -28.84
CA GLN A 408 -11.40 29.80 -30.07
C GLN A 408 -12.28 30.27 -31.24
N GLY A 409 -13.12 31.30 -31.05
CA GLY A 409 -14.04 31.79 -32.06
C GLY A 409 -15.26 30.88 -32.29
N LEU A 410 -15.60 30.07 -31.29
CA LEU A 410 -16.78 29.20 -31.24
C LEU A 410 -17.99 29.94 -30.64
N ASN A 411 -19.18 29.34 -30.67
CA ASN A 411 -20.40 29.97 -30.16
C ASN A 411 -20.85 29.30 -28.84
N PRO A 412 -20.69 29.96 -27.67
CA PRO A 412 -21.03 29.42 -26.35
C PRO A 412 -22.50 29.10 -26.07
N GLN A 413 -23.33 29.04 -27.09
CA GLN A 413 -24.77 28.79 -27.01
C GLN A 413 -25.19 27.71 -28.01
N SER A 414 -24.23 26.96 -28.56
CA SER A 414 -24.39 26.01 -29.65
C SER A 414 -23.48 24.78 -29.51
N ALA A 415 -23.98 23.78 -28.77
CA ALA A 415 -23.30 22.50 -28.55
C ALA A 415 -22.94 21.70 -29.82
N ASP A 416 -23.45 22.10 -30.99
CA ASP A 416 -23.17 21.46 -32.27
C ASP A 416 -21.68 21.55 -32.67
N ASP A 417 -20.95 22.56 -32.18
CA ASP A 417 -19.57 22.78 -32.60
C ASP A 417 -18.53 21.95 -31.82
N ALA A 418 -18.87 21.45 -30.63
CA ALA A 418 -18.04 20.56 -29.80
C ALA A 418 -17.47 19.36 -30.57
N GLN A 419 -18.30 18.78 -31.44
CA GLN A 419 -17.97 17.57 -32.22
C GLN A 419 -17.41 17.87 -33.61
N THR A 420 -17.08 19.13 -33.90
CA THR A 420 -16.39 19.51 -35.14
C THR A 420 -14.93 19.10 -35.07
N VAL A 421 -14.46 18.40 -36.09
CA VAL A 421 -13.09 17.90 -36.19
C VAL A 421 -12.25 18.87 -37.02
N ASP A 422 -11.07 19.23 -36.51
CA ASP A 422 -10.13 20.09 -37.22
C ASP A 422 -9.14 19.29 -38.10
N GLY A 423 -8.15 19.98 -38.68
CA GLY A 423 -7.12 19.35 -39.53
C GLY A 423 -6.19 18.37 -38.79
N SER A 424 -6.17 18.38 -37.45
CA SER A 424 -5.40 17.44 -36.63
C SER A 424 -6.14 16.13 -36.35
N GLY A 425 -7.45 16.09 -36.60
CA GLY A 425 -8.30 14.92 -36.39
C GLY A 425 -8.95 14.84 -35.00
N TYR A 426 -8.75 15.85 -34.15
CA TYR A 426 -9.40 16.00 -32.85
C TYR A 426 -10.68 16.84 -32.94
N THR A 427 -11.67 16.53 -32.11
CA THR A 427 -12.85 17.40 -31.94
C THR A 427 -12.50 18.68 -31.17
N ASN A 428 -13.35 19.72 -31.24
CA ASN A 428 -13.18 20.91 -30.40
C ASN A 428 -13.19 20.56 -28.90
N LEU A 429 -14.06 19.64 -28.47
CA LEU A 429 -14.04 19.15 -27.09
C LEU A 429 -12.68 18.53 -26.73
N GLU A 430 -12.12 17.67 -27.58
CA GLU A 430 -10.79 17.10 -27.34
C GLU A 430 -9.68 18.17 -27.32
N ARG A 431 -9.78 19.19 -28.16
CA ARG A 431 -8.86 20.34 -28.12
C ARG A 431 -8.94 21.08 -26.80
N TYR A 432 -10.14 21.29 -26.27
CA TYR A 432 -10.31 21.87 -24.94
C TYR A 432 -9.65 20.98 -23.88
N LEU A 433 -9.99 19.69 -23.83
CA LEU A 433 -9.43 18.72 -22.87
C LEU A 433 -7.90 18.69 -22.87
N ASN A 434 -7.28 18.83 -24.05
CA ASN A 434 -5.82 18.83 -24.22
C ASN A 434 -5.17 20.19 -23.95
N SER A 435 -5.95 21.26 -23.84
CA SER A 435 -5.45 22.61 -23.52
C SER A 435 -5.38 22.89 -22.03
N ILE A 436 -6.09 22.12 -21.19
CA ILE A 436 -6.17 22.31 -19.75
C ILE A 436 -4.76 22.24 -19.12
N GLN A 437 -4.42 23.26 -18.34
CA GLN A 437 -3.15 23.38 -17.65
C GLN A 437 -3.33 23.21 -16.13
N ARG A 438 -2.21 22.95 -15.46
CA ARG A 438 -2.16 22.85 -14.00
C ARG A 438 -2.53 24.19 -13.35
N ALA A 439 -3.35 24.14 -12.32
CA ALA A 439 -3.72 25.27 -11.48
C ALA A 439 -2.75 25.46 -10.30
N GLY A 440 -2.50 26.72 -9.93
CA GLY A 440 -1.70 27.09 -8.75
C GLY A 440 -0.20 26.85 -8.89
N ALA A 441 0.53 27.03 -7.79
CA ALA A 441 1.96 26.75 -7.72
C ALA A 441 2.25 25.24 -7.64
N ARG A 442 3.50 24.85 -7.89
CA ARG A 442 3.98 23.51 -7.49
C ARG A 442 3.80 23.30 -5.99
N ASN A 443 3.56 22.05 -5.59
CA ASN A 443 3.29 21.71 -4.19
C ASN A 443 4.45 22.18 -3.28
N PRO A 444 4.17 22.69 -2.07
CA PRO A 444 5.19 23.13 -1.14
C PRO A 444 6.05 21.96 -0.63
N GLU A 445 7.24 22.24 -0.14
CA GLU A 445 8.07 21.29 0.60
C GLU A 445 7.67 21.29 2.08
N VAL A 446 7.63 20.12 2.74
CA VAL A 446 7.41 20.02 4.19
C VAL A 446 8.08 18.78 4.79
N ALA A 447 8.70 18.95 5.97
CA ALA A 447 9.28 17.85 6.73
C ALA A 447 9.14 18.09 8.23
N ILE A 448 8.76 17.06 9.00
CA ILE A 448 8.86 17.10 10.46
C ILE A 448 10.35 17.06 10.83
N VAL A 449 10.78 18.04 11.62
CA VAL A 449 12.16 18.15 12.10
C VAL A 449 12.32 17.69 13.55
N SER A 450 11.23 17.70 14.32
CA SER A 450 11.12 17.14 15.66
C SER A 450 9.68 16.69 15.92
N PRO A 451 9.42 15.52 16.51
CA PRO A 451 10.40 14.50 16.93
C PRO A 451 11.19 13.87 15.78
N LYS A 452 12.28 13.17 16.09
CA LYS A 452 12.98 12.32 15.10
C LYS A 452 12.28 10.95 14.96
N THR A 453 12.50 10.30 13.83
CA THR A 453 12.07 8.91 13.59
C THR A 453 12.50 8.00 14.73
N ASP A 454 11.55 7.20 15.21
CA ASP A 454 11.66 6.24 16.32
C ASP A 454 12.06 6.87 17.67
N GLN A 455 11.86 8.18 17.85
CA GLN A 455 12.12 8.83 19.13
C GLN A 455 11.23 8.27 20.23
N VAL A 456 11.85 7.88 21.34
CA VAL A 456 11.19 7.34 22.53
C VAL A 456 10.98 8.44 23.58
N PHE A 457 9.74 8.58 24.03
CA PHE A 457 9.34 9.44 25.13
C PHE A 457 8.94 8.60 26.34
N ALA A 458 9.65 8.76 27.46
CA ALA A 458 9.32 8.07 28.71
C ALA A 458 8.23 8.83 29.47
N ALA A 459 7.02 8.25 29.54
CA ALA A 459 5.92 8.80 30.33
C ALA A 459 6.00 8.29 31.78
N ALA A 460 6.24 9.22 32.72
CA ALA A 460 6.21 8.94 34.17
C ALA A 460 4.78 8.94 34.75
N THR A 461 3.82 9.52 34.03
CA THR A 461 2.39 9.50 34.34
C THR A 461 1.62 8.74 33.25
N ASP A 462 0.29 8.87 33.20
CA ASP A 462 -0.53 8.27 32.15
C ASP A 462 -0.41 9.03 30.80
N GLN A 463 0.19 10.23 30.79
CA GLN A 463 0.25 11.13 29.63
C GLN A 463 1.63 11.77 29.46
N GLN A 464 1.96 12.13 28.22
CA GLN A 464 3.19 12.80 27.82
C GLN A 464 2.87 13.93 26.86
N SER A 465 3.40 15.12 27.14
CA SER A 465 3.34 16.25 26.21
C SER A 465 4.46 16.15 25.18
N ILE A 466 4.14 16.33 23.89
CA ILE A 466 5.07 16.21 22.77
C ILE A 466 4.90 17.43 21.86
N VAL A 467 5.99 18.14 21.59
CA VAL A 467 6.01 19.22 20.60
C VAL A 467 6.41 18.65 19.25
N VAL A 468 5.57 18.87 18.25
CA VAL A 468 5.83 18.53 16.84
C VAL A 468 6.17 19.80 16.09
N GLN A 469 7.30 19.80 15.40
CA GLN A 469 7.84 20.93 14.64
C GLN A 469 8.10 20.49 13.20
N ALA A 470 7.80 21.36 12.24
CA ALA A 470 8.07 21.13 10.84
C ALA A 470 8.72 22.34 10.18
N ASP A 471 9.58 22.06 9.20
CA ASP A 471 10.00 23.04 8.21
C ASP A 471 9.07 22.94 7.01
N ALA A 472 8.66 24.09 6.47
CA ALA A 472 7.80 24.18 5.29
C ALA A 472 8.23 25.33 4.38
N LYS A 473 8.19 25.12 3.07
CA LYS A 473 8.62 26.10 2.06
C LYS A 473 7.70 26.05 0.84
N ALA A 474 7.13 27.20 0.49
CA ALA A 474 6.33 27.34 -0.72
C ALA A 474 7.22 27.52 -1.97
N LEU A 475 6.69 27.16 -3.13
CA LEU A 475 7.38 27.25 -4.43
C LEU A 475 6.69 28.28 -5.34
N ASP A 476 7.32 28.59 -6.47
CA ASP A 476 6.77 29.44 -7.55
C ASP A 476 6.22 30.79 -7.09
N GLY A 477 6.86 31.39 -6.08
CA GLY A 477 6.49 32.70 -5.54
C GLY A 477 5.28 32.69 -4.59
N ALA A 478 4.70 31.54 -4.30
CA ALA A 478 3.67 31.40 -3.27
C ALA A 478 4.24 31.53 -1.84
N SER A 479 3.37 31.64 -0.85
CA SER A 479 3.71 31.62 0.58
C SER A 479 3.00 30.47 1.29
N ILE A 480 3.57 29.92 2.37
CA ILE A 480 2.86 28.93 3.20
C ILE A 480 1.70 29.60 3.92
N ALA A 481 0.48 29.11 3.69
CA ALA A 481 -0.74 29.60 4.34
C ALA A 481 -0.99 28.90 5.69
N ARG A 482 -0.72 27.59 5.77
CA ARG A 482 -0.79 26.83 7.03
C ARG A 482 0.05 25.55 7.00
N VAL A 483 0.42 25.07 8.18
CA VAL A 483 0.94 23.72 8.42
C VAL A 483 0.08 23.05 9.48
N GLU A 484 -0.55 21.93 9.13
CA GLU A 484 -1.36 21.11 10.02
C GLU A 484 -0.55 19.90 10.50
N PHE A 485 -0.69 19.48 11.76
CA PHE A 485 0.04 18.36 12.36
C PHE A 485 -0.92 17.23 12.75
N PHE A 486 -0.54 15.99 12.52
CA PHE A 486 -1.39 14.82 12.75
C PHE A 486 -0.65 13.69 13.49
N HIS A 487 -1.42 12.90 14.24
CA HIS A 487 -1.04 11.55 14.65
C HIS A 487 -2.06 10.55 14.11
N GLY A 488 -1.62 9.66 13.22
CA GLY A 488 -2.54 8.93 12.35
C GLY A 488 -3.39 9.91 11.53
N ASP A 489 -4.71 9.73 11.54
CA ASP A 489 -5.71 10.61 10.91
C ASP A 489 -6.23 11.73 11.83
N LYS A 490 -5.72 11.81 13.07
CA LYS A 490 -6.18 12.80 14.08
C LYS A 490 -5.30 14.03 14.08
N LYS A 491 -5.93 15.20 13.96
CA LYS A 491 -5.24 16.49 14.01
C LYS A 491 -4.79 16.81 15.44
N ILE A 492 -3.50 17.10 15.59
CA ILE A 492 -2.86 17.61 16.81
C ILE A 492 -3.10 19.12 16.92
N GLY A 493 -2.88 19.84 15.83
CA GLY A 493 -2.96 21.30 15.78
C GLY A 493 -2.52 21.85 14.44
N GLU A 494 -2.40 23.17 14.34
CA GLU A 494 -1.93 23.86 13.15
C GLU A 494 -1.16 25.14 13.50
N ALA A 495 -0.34 25.60 12.56
CA ALA A 495 0.36 26.86 12.62
C ALA A 495 0.24 27.61 11.28
N THR A 496 -0.07 28.90 11.33
CA THR A 496 -0.21 29.77 10.13
C THR A 496 1.01 30.66 9.88
N ALA A 497 2.00 30.63 10.77
CA ALA A 497 3.27 31.34 10.63
C ALA A 497 4.42 30.54 11.25
N ALA A 498 5.64 30.78 10.77
CA ALA A 498 6.85 30.18 11.33
C ALA A 498 7.16 30.77 12.73
N PRO A 499 7.75 29.98 13.66
CA PRO A 499 8.07 28.55 13.53
C PRO A 499 6.79 27.69 13.51
N TYR A 500 6.72 26.74 12.56
CA TYR A 500 5.56 25.85 12.44
C TYR A 500 5.66 24.73 13.45
N GLN A 501 4.80 24.78 14.48
CA GLN A 501 4.78 23.77 15.53
C GLN A 501 3.40 23.63 16.17
N ALA A 502 3.13 22.46 16.73
CA ALA A 502 1.96 22.17 17.55
C ALA A 502 2.35 21.30 18.75
N THR A 503 1.64 21.46 19.87
CA THR A 503 1.84 20.65 21.07
C THR A 503 0.73 19.63 21.22
N TRP A 504 1.09 18.35 21.20
CA TRP A 504 0.21 17.26 21.61
C TRP A 504 0.29 17.08 23.12
N ALA A 505 -0.73 17.50 23.86
CA ALA A 505 -0.64 17.63 25.31
C ALA A 505 -0.73 16.30 26.09
N ASP A 506 -1.43 15.31 25.53
CA ASP A 506 -1.95 14.15 26.26
C ASP A 506 -1.63 12.81 25.60
N ALA A 507 -0.47 12.69 24.93
CA ALA A 507 -0.05 11.44 24.31
C ALA A 507 0.07 10.32 25.35
N THR A 508 -0.60 9.19 25.13
CA THR A 508 -0.60 8.05 26.06
C THR A 508 0.44 7.01 25.64
N ASP A 509 0.61 5.94 26.43
CA ASP A 509 1.48 4.83 26.05
C ASP A 509 1.05 4.22 24.70
N GLY A 510 1.97 4.19 23.74
CA GLY A 510 1.66 3.73 22.39
C GLY A 510 2.80 3.95 21.39
N THR A 511 2.57 3.49 20.16
CA THR A 511 3.38 3.84 18.98
C THR A 511 2.48 4.66 18.07
N TYR A 512 2.99 5.79 17.58
CA TYR A 512 2.21 6.74 16.80
C TYR A 512 2.93 7.13 15.52
N SER A 513 2.13 7.41 14.50
CA SER A 513 2.54 7.83 13.18
C SER A 513 2.33 9.34 13.05
N LEU A 514 3.38 10.15 13.00
CA LEU A 514 3.26 11.62 12.86
C LEU A 514 3.43 12.07 11.42
N THR A 515 2.58 13.00 10.99
CA THR A 515 2.74 13.73 9.72
C THR A 515 2.43 15.21 9.88
N ALA A 516 2.99 16.02 8.99
CA ALA A 516 2.64 17.44 8.84
C ALA A 516 2.12 17.67 7.41
N ARG A 517 1.12 18.53 7.24
CA ARG A 517 0.60 18.92 5.92
C ARG A 517 0.72 20.42 5.74
N ALA A 518 1.58 20.84 4.82
CA ALA A 518 1.72 22.25 4.45
C ALA A 518 0.77 22.56 3.29
N THR A 519 0.07 23.69 3.37
CA THR A 519 -0.77 24.23 2.30
C THR A 519 -0.31 25.66 2.00
N ASP A 520 -0.07 25.97 0.74
CA ASP A 520 0.33 27.31 0.30
C ASP A 520 -0.86 28.23 -0.03
N SER A 521 -0.55 29.48 -0.36
CA SER A 521 -1.51 30.54 -0.70
C SER A 521 -2.29 30.27 -1.99
N THR A 522 -1.91 29.28 -2.79
CA THR A 522 -2.61 28.85 -4.01
C THR A 522 -3.45 27.59 -3.81
N GLY A 523 -3.48 27.07 -2.58
CA GLY A 523 -4.16 25.82 -2.19
C GLY A 523 -3.38 24.55 -2.51
N SER A 524 -2.18 24.65 -3.07
CA SER A 524 -1.31 23.49 -3.30
C SER A 524 -0.77 23.00 -1.96
N ALA A 525 -0.70 21.69 -1.78
CA ALA A 525 -0.38 21.09 -0.49
C ALA A 525 0.50 19.85 -0.62
N THR A 526 1.26 19.56 0.44
CA THR A 526 2.09 18.35 0.56
C THR A 526 1.97 17.82 1.97
N THR A 527 1.83 16.50 2.11
CA THR A 527 2.00 15.79 3.40
C THR A 527 3.47 15.38 3.55
N SER A 528 4.05 15.52 4.72
CA SER A 528 5.43 15.10 5.00
C SER A 528 5.55 13.58 5.01
N SER A 529 6.77 13.07 4.89
CA SER A 529 7.04 11.68 5.27
C SER A 529 6.57 11.38 6.69
N LEU A 530 6.13 10.14 6.88
CA LEU A 530 5.73 9.59 8.16
C LEU A 530 6.92 9.51 9.13
N VAL A 531 6.75 10.09 10.32
CA VAL A 531 7.68 9.99 11.46
C VAL A 531 7.06 9.12 12.56
N PRO A 532 7.47 7.86 12.73
CA PRO A 532 7.06 7.04 13.87
C PRO A 532 7.67 7.58 15.17
N ILE A 533 6.91 7.55 16.25
CA ILE A 533 7.38 7.83 17.62
C ILE A 533 6.81 6.82 18.61
N HIS A 534 7.46 6.69 19.76
CA HIS A 534 7.05 5.76 20.80
C HIS A 534 6.91 6.48 22.13
N VAL A 535 5.74 6.37 22.75
CA VAL A 535 5.53 6.79 24.13
C VAL A 535 5.53 5.52 24.98
N THR A 536 6.49 5.43 25.89
CA THR A 536 6.69 4.26 26.74
C THR A 536 6.44 4.64 28.18
N ARG A 537 5.42 4.02 28.79
CA ARG A 537 5.18 4.15 30.22
C ARG A 537 6.31 3.49 30.99
N THR A 538 6.76 4.12 32.06
CA THR A 538 7.75 3.52 32.97
C THR A 538 7.14 3.40 34.38
N MET A 539 7.04 2.18 34.91
CA MET A 539 6.51 1.92 36.26
C MET A 539 7.43 0.96 37.01
N THR A 540 7.39 1.00 38.35
CA THR A 540 8.11 0.05 39.19
C THR A 540 7.61 -1.37 38.93
N HIS A 541 8.53 -2.25 38.56
CA HIS A 541 8.25 -3.66 38.25
C HIS A 541 8.95 -4.62 39.22
N LYS A 542 9.38 -4.14 40.39
CA LYS A 542 9.99 -5.00 41.43
C LYS A 542 9.02 -6.14 41.81
N PRO A 543 9.51 -7.38 42.03
CA PRO A 543 10.92 -7.79 42.11
C PRO A 543 11.58 -8.16 40.76
N TRP A 544 10.96 -7.87 39.61
CA TRP A 544 11.52 -8.16 38.29
C TRP A 544 12.62 -7.17 37.92
N THR A 545 13.53 -7.62 37.05
CA THR A 545 14.52 -6.77 36.36
C THR A 545 14.21 -6.78 34.88
N ALA A 546 14.44 -5.68 34.15
CA ALA A 546 14.27 -5.63 32.70
C ALA A 546 15.54 -5.14 32.00
N LYS A 547 15.82 -5.68 30.81
CA LYS A 547 16.95 -5.28 29.98
C LYS A 547 16.74 -5.69 28.52
N ASP A 548 17.29 -4.90 27.60
CA ASP A 548 17.48 -5.32 26.22
C ASP A 548 18.66 -6.30 26.08
N ILE A 549 18.36 -7.43 25.46
CA ILE A 549 19.32 -8.45 25.06
C ILE A 549 19.80 -8.08 23.67
N GLY A 550 21.09 -8.21 23.42
CA GLY A 550 21.67 -7.88 22.11
C GLY A 550 21.59 -6.40 21.78
N GLU A 551 21.76 -6.12 20.49
CA GLU A 551 21.64 -4.77 19.93
C GLU A 551 20.22 -4.59 19.39
N VAL A 552 19.51 -3.62 19.95
CA VAL A 552 18.14 -3.26 19.56
C VAL A 552 18.15 -1.86 18.96
N ALA A 553 17.41 -1.66 17.88
CA ALA A 553 17.34 -0.37 17.20
C ALA A 553 16.52 0.67 18.01
N ILE A 554 15.48 0.19 18.69
CA ILE A 554 14.64 0.97 19.58
C ILE A 554 14.74 0.35 20.98
N PRO A 555 15.17 1.10 22.00
CA PRO A 555 15.24 0.60 23.37
C PRO A 555 13.90 0.04 23.85
N GLY A 556 13.94 -1.12 24.48
CA GLY A 556 12.76 -1.76 25.04
C GLY A 556 12.28 -1.08 26.33
N SER A 557 11.05 -1.38 26.72
CA SER A 557 10.47 -0.84 27.95
C SER A 557 9.61 -1.88 28.67
N THR A 558 9.56 -1.77 30.00
CA THR A 558 8.71 -2.59 30.88
C THR A 558 7.99 -1.68 31.87
N ALA A 559 6.66 -1.80 31.90
CA ALA A 559 5.81 -1.22 32.93
C ALA A 559 4.96 -2.30 33.61
N LEU A 560 4.77 -2.18 34.92
CA LEU A 560 3.83 -2.98 35.70
C LEU A 560 2.78 -2.05 36.33
N LYS A 561 1.51 -2.25 36.01
CA LYS A 561 0.36 -1.52 36.59
C LYS A 561 -0.77 -2.51 36.85
N ASP A 562 -1.30 -2.50 38.08
CA ASP A 562 -2.45 -3.32 38.49
C ASP A 562 -2.30 -4.83 38.14
N GLY A 563 -1.08 -5.36 38.28
CA GLY A 563 -0.76 -6.76 37.98
C GLY A 563 -0.61 -7.10 36.49
N VAL A 564 -0.64 -6.09 35.61
CA VAL A 564 -0.45 -6.23 34.16
C VAL A 564 0.91 -5.65 33.77
N PHE A 565 1.74 -6.49 33.16
CA PHE A 565 2.96 -6.09 32.49
C PHE A 565 2.64 -5.55 31.10
N THR A 566 3.23 -4.41 30.73
CA THR A 566 3.33 -3.94 29.35
C THR A 566 4.80 -3.93 28.98
N LEU A 567 5.19 -4.80 28.06
CA LEU A 567 6.53 -4.87 27.51
C LEU A 567 6.52 -4.32 26.10
N LYS A 568 7.58 -3.60 25.73
CA LYS A 568 7.83 -3.21 24.35
C LYS A 568 9.25 -3.57 23.95
N GLY A 569 9.43 -4.04 22.72
CA GLY A 569 10.73 -4.47 22.24
C GLY A 569 10.85 -4.36 20.72
N SER A 570 12.05 -4.04 20.27
CA SER A 570 12.49 -4.21 18.89
C SER A 570 13.48 -5.40 18.81
N GLY A 571 14.14 -5.58 17.68
CA GLY A 571 15.06 -6.69 17.47
C GLY A 571 14.35 -7.96 17.02
N LYS A 572 15.07 -9.09 17.06
CA LYS A 572 14.60 -10.39 16.56
C LYS A 572 15.14 -11.57 17.38
N ILE A 573 14.24 -12.50 17.74
CA ILE A 573 14.54 -13.80 18.36
C ILE A 573 14.58 -14.88 17.26
N ALA A 574 15.54 -14.77 16.35
CA ALA A 574 15.66 -15.70 15.20
C ALA A 574 17.08 -15.78 14.59
N GLY A 575 18.14 -15.46 15.35
CA GLY A 575 19.54 -15.48 14.90
C GLY A 575 20.49 -16.18 15.88
N TRP A 576 21.78 -16.28 15.56
CA TRP A 576 22.80 -16.72 16.55
C TRP A 576 22.92 -15.73 17.72
N LYS A 577 22.73 -14.45 17.44
CA LYS A 577 22.65 -13.38 18.44
C LYS A 577 21.23 -12.86 18.43
N ASP A 578 20.48 -13.14 19.48
CA ASP A 578 19.16 -12.56 19.68
C ASP A 578 19.26 -11.07 20.01
N SER A 579 18.24 -10.33 19.59
CA SER A 579 18.00 -8.99 20.12
C SER A 579 16.54 -8.81 20.50
N PHE A 580 16.24 -8.44 21.74
CA PHE A 580 14.86 -8.33 22.23
C PHE A 580 14.79 -7.71 23.62
N HIS A 581 13.59 -7.35 24.09
CA HIS A 581 13.38 -6.87 25.45
C HIS A 581 12.98 -8.00 26.41
N PHE A 582 13.66 -8.11 27.56
CA PHE A 582 13.46 -9.20 28.52
C PHE A 582 13.21 -8.68 29.95
N ALA A 583 12.06 -9.00 30.52
CA ALA A 583 11.74 -8.77 31.94
C ALA A 583 11.80 -10.10 32.71
N TYR A 584 12.70 -10.21 33.68
CA TYR A 584 13.12 -11.50 34.23
C TYR A 584 13.40 -11.51 35.74
N GLN A 585 13.52 -12.72 36.27
CA GLN A 585 14.06 -13.05 37.58
C GLN A 585 15.23 -14.04 37.43
N ALA A 586 16.25 -13.89 38.28
CA ALA A 586 17.31 -14.88 38.40
C ALA A 586 16.82 -16.06 39.25
N VAL A 587 16.92 -17.26 38.68
CA VAL A 587 16.54 -18.51 39.34
C VAL A 587 17.67 -19.53 39.22
N GLY A 588 17.54 -20.66 39.91
CA GLY A 588 18.56 -21.69 39.90
C GLY A 588 18.06 -22.94 40.60
N PHE A 589 18.70 -24.06 40.30
CA PHE A 589 18.43 -25.32 40.96
C PHE A 589 19.31 -25.46 42.20
N SER A 590 18.72 -25.74 43.35
CA SER A 590 19.45 -26.11 44.57
C SER A 590 19.94 -27.55 44.53
N GLN A 591 19.24 -28.44 43.81
CA GLN A 591 19.61 -29.84 43.62
C GLN A 591 19.11 -30.38 42.27
N ARG A 592 19.69 -31.50 41.79
CA ARG A 592 19.22 -32.18 40.57
C ARG A 592 17.81 -32.74 40.78
N GLY A 593 17.00 -32.75 39.73
CA GLY A 593 15.61 -33.22 39.77
C GLY A 593 14.57 -32.16 40.14
N GLU A 594 14.99 -30.95 40.50
CA GLU A 594 14.08 -29.81 40.70
C GLU A 594 13.40 -29.37 39.40
N VAL A 595 12.21 -28.78 39.56
CA VAL A 595 11.38 -28.28 38.48
C VAL A 595 11.14 -26.80 38.72
N ILE A 596 11.41 -25.97 37.72
CA ILE A 596 11.05 -24.56 37.74
C ILE A 596 10.04 -24.33 36.63
N GLU A 597 9.03 -23.53 36.92
CA GLU A 597 7.96 -23.23 35.99
C GLU A 597 7.65 -21.74 35.97
N ILE A 598 7.37 -21.21 34.77
CA ILE A 598 6.69 -19.94 34.59
C ILE A 598 5.37 -20.13 33.87
N THR A 599 4.33 -19.44 34.35
CA THR A 599 3.04 -19.31 33.69
C THR A 599 2.71 -17.82 33.53
N ALA A 600 2.16 -17.43 32.38
CA ALA A 600 1.66 -16.07 32.13
C ALA A 600 0.45 -16.11 31.19
N ARG A 601 -0.49 -15.18 31.37
CA ARG A 601 -1.54 -14.91 30.38
C ARG A 601 -1.07 -13.78 29.46
N VAL A 602 -1.00 -14.02 28.17
CA VAL A 602 -0.81 -13.00 27.15
C VAL A 602 -2.17 -12.37 26.86
N ASP A 603 -2.33 -11.11 27.25
CA ASP A 603 -3.58 -10.34 27.07
C ASP A 603 -3.68 -9.72 25.67
N GLY A 604 -2.55 -9.57 24.97
CA GLY A 604 -2.50 -9.10 23.60
C GLY A 604 -1.09 -8.74 23.14
N ILE A 605 -0.92 -8.73 21.83
CA ILE A 605 0.30 -8.34 21.12
C ILE A 605 -0.08 -7.39 19.98
N SER A 606 0.68 -6.32 19.79
CA SER A 606 0.47 -5.38 18.67
C SER A 606 0.94 -5.98 17.35
N THR A 607 0.31 -5.59 16.24
CA THR A 607 0.60 -6.08 14.89
C THR A 607 1.69 -5.27 14.17
N ALA A 608 2.79 -4.94 14.88
CA ALA A 608 3.85 -4.08 14.35
C ALA A 608 4.57 -4.70 13.14
N HIS A 609 4.77 -6.01 13.18
CA HIS A 609 5.30 -6.80 12.08
C HIS A 609 4.78 -8.24 12.21
N VAL A 610 4.57 -8.93 11.10
CA VAL A 610 4.32 -10.38 11.13
C VAL A 610 5.51 -11.12 11.73
N ASP A 611 5.26 -12.27 12.33
CA ASP A 611 6.21 -13.11 13.04
C ASP A 611 6.85 -12.54 14.30
N ALA A 612 6.61 -11.27 14.65
CA ALA A 612 6.94 -10.72 15.96
C ALA A 612 6.31 -11.58 17.07
N VAL A 613 7.07 -11.87 18.11
CA VAL A 613 6.72 -12.83 19.14
C VAL A 613 6.79 -12.21 20.53
N ALA A 614 5.81 -12.55 21.36
CA ALA A 614 5.78 -12.24 22.77
C ALA A 614 5.51 -13.50 23.59
N GLY A 615 6.17 -13.68 24.72
CA GLY A 615 6.03 -14.94 25.47
C GLY A 615 6.81 -15.02 26.76
N ILE A 616 6.95 -16.26 27.22
CA ILE A 616 7.72 -16.65 28.40
C ILE A 616 8.97 -17.41 27.97
N MET A 617 10.09 -17.14 28.64
CA MET A 617 11.40 -17.68 28.27
C MET A 617 12.16 -18.12 29.51
N VAL A 618 12.89 -19.23 29.36
CA VAL A 618 13.97 -19.66 30.26
C VAL A 618 15.28 -19.68 29.47
N ARG A 619 16.29 -18.97 29.95
CA ARG A 619 17.58 -18.82 29.28
C ARG A 619 18.74 -18.94 30.25
N GLN A 620 19.85 -19.51 29.79
CA GLN A 620 21.04 -19.76 30.62
C GLN A 620 21.63 -18.47 31.21
N ASP A 621 21.87 -17.47 30.35
CA ASP A 621 22.51 -16.21 30.70
C ASP A 621 21.97 -15.05 29.85
N LEU A 622 22.42 -13.82 30.11
CA LEU A 622 21.92 -12.63 29.42
C LEU A 622 22.74 -12.26 28.15
N ALA A 623 23.65 -13.13 27.70
CA ALA A 623 24.39 -12.91 26.47
C ALA A 623 23.51 -13.17 25.24
N PRO A 624 23.68 -12.44 24.12
CA PRO A 624 22.83 -12.58 22.93
C PRO A 624 22.80 -13.99 22.33
N ASN A 625 23.81 -14.81 22.58
CA ASN A 625 23.95 -16.18 22.09
C ASN A 625 23.71 -17.24 23.18
N SER A 626 22.99 -16.89 24.24
CA SER A 626 22.64 -17.82 25.32
C SER A 626 21.75 -18.94 24.80
N PRO A 627 21.94 -20.20 25.22
CA PRO A 627 20.93 -21.23 25.07
C PRO A 627 19.63 -20.82 25.77
N PHE A 628 18.49 -21.14 25.16
CA PHE A 628 17.16 -20.82 25.71
C PHE A 628 16.06 -21.73 25.15
N MET A 629 14.96 -21.79 25.89
CA MET A 629 13.64 -22.23 25.42
C MET A 629 12.62 -21.13 25.67
N MET A 630 11.77 -20.87 24.68
CA MET A 630 10.68 -19.90 24.76
C MET A 630 9.37 -20.55 24.30
N ALA A 631 8.31 -20.29 25.06
CA ALA A 631 6.94 -20.44 24.61
C ALA A 631 6.40 -19.05 24.31
N GLY A 632 5.99 -18.79 23.07
CA GLY A 632 5.55 -17.49 22.61
C GLY A 632 4.27 -17.54 21.80
N ILE A 633 3.74 -16.36 21.50
CA ILE A 633 2.61 -16.15 20.60
C ILE A 633 2.89 -14.94 19.72
N GLY A 634 2.44 -14.99 18.47
CA GLY A 634 2.61 -13.90 17.51
C GLY A 634 1.74 -14.12 16.29
N LEU A 635 1.52 -13.07 15.51
CA LEU A 635 0.99 -13.25 14.15
C LEU A 635 2.05 -13.97 13.33
N SER A 636 1.70 -15.03 12.62
CA SER A 636 2.63 -15.71 11.71
C SER A 636 2.43 -15.19 10.29
N ALA A 637 3.51 -14.97 9.54
CA ALA A 637 3.40 -14.70 8.09
C ALA A 637 2.79 -15.91 7.36
N SER A 638 2.08 -15.66 6.25
CA SER A 638 1.42 -16.70 5.46
C SER A 638 2.36 -17.39 4.45
N GLY A 639 2.16 -18.69 4.29
CA GLY A 639 2.24 -19.38 2.99
C GLY A 639 0.84 -19.54 2.37
N ASP A 640 0.58 -20.62 1.61
CA ASP A 640 -0.72 -20.87 0.98
C ASP A 640 -1.90 -21.06 1.97
N ASP A 641 -1.61 -21.28 3.26
CA ASP A 641 -2.60 -21.61 4.31
C ASP A 641 -3.15 -20.38 5.09
N GLY A 642 -2.82 -19.15 4.66
CA GLY A 642 -3.29 -17.91 5.29
C GLY A 642 -2.45 -17.46 6.50
N ALA A 643 -2.62 -16.20 6.91
CA ALA A 643 -1.96 -15.66 8.10
C ALA A 643 -2.87 -15.71 9.32
N GLY A 644 -2.27 -15.77 10.50
CA GLY A 644 -3.02 -15.75 11.73
C GLY A 644 -2.14 -15.86 12.96
N MET A 645 -2.77 -15.69 14.13
CA MET A 645 -2.04 -15.79 15.39
C MET A 645 -1.68 -17.26 15.65
N ARG A 646 -0.41 -17.53 15.93
CA ARG A 646 0.10 -18.86 16.24
C ARG A 646 0.99 -18.79 17.47
N ALA A 647 0.94 -19.84 18.28
CA ALA A 647 1.93 -20.09 19.32
C ALA A 647 3.23 -20.58 18.68
N LYS A 648 4.35 -20.29 19.34
CA LYS A 648 5.70 -20.62 18.88
C LYS A 648 6.49 -21.26 20.03
N ALA A 649 7.12 -22.40 19.76
CA ALA A 649 8.15 -22.97 20.60
C ALA A 649 9.51 -22.69 19.95
N ILE A 650 10.28 -21.76 20.52
CA ILE A 650 11.56 -21.29 19.98
C ILE A 650 12.68 -21.80 20.88
N ARG A 651 13.70 -22.42 20.30
CA ARG A 651 14.79 -23.05 21.06
C ARG A 651 16.15 -22.94 20.40
N VAL A 652 17.17 -22.68 21.20
CA VAL A 652 18.58 -22.69 20.79
C VAL A 652 19.36 -23.57 21.76
N ALA A 653 20.01 -24.61 21.22
CA ALA A 653 20.93 -25.46 21.97
C ALA A 653 22.33 -24.84 22.04
N SER A 654 23.17 -25.31 22.98
CA SER A 654 24.53 -24.74 23.21
C SER A 654 25.49 -24.76 22.02
N ASN A 655 25.17 -25.51 20.96
CA ASN A 655 25.95 -25.64 19.73
C ASN A 655 25.15 -25.27 18.46
N GLY A 656 23.91 -24.79 18.58
CA GLY A 656 23.06 -24.47 17.42
C GLY A 656 23.30 -23.05 16.93
N ASN A 657 23.57 -22.87 15.64
CA ASN A 657 23.85 -21.54 15.07
C ASN A 657 22.58 -20.71 14.76
N GLN A 658 21.39 -21.31 14.90
CA GLN A 658 20.09 -20.69 14.67
C GLN A 658 19.04 -21.34 15.58
N PRO A 659 17.98 -20.62 15.98
CA PRO A 659 16.87 -21.23 16.71
C PRO A 659 16.06 -22.17 15.82
N SER A 660 15.61 -23.26 16.41
CA SER A 660 14.52 -24.06 15.84
C SER A 660 13.19 -23.46 16.33
N VAL A 661 12.30 -23.15 15.38
CA VAL A 661 10.97 -22.60 15.64
C VAL A 661 9.93 -23.65 15.27
N GLY A 662 9.20 -24.14 16.27
CA GLY A 662 7.98 -24.90 16.06
C GLY A 662 6.77 -23.97 16.16
N ILE A 663 5.81 -24.11 15.24
CA ILE A 663 4.56 -23.34 15.25
C ILE A 663 3.39 -24.24 15.68
N TRP A 664 2.44 -23.66 16.41
CA TRP A 664 1.21 -24.33 16.82
C TRP A 664 0.01 -23.37 16.76
N PRO A 665 -1.16 -23.75 16.21
CA PRO A 665 -1.42 -24.96 15.43
C PRO A 665 -0.46 -25.07 14.25
N ALA A 666 -0.30 -26.27 13.67
CA ALA A 666 0.64 -26.49 12.58
C ALA A 666 0.20 -25.72 11.32
N ALA A 667 1.11 -25.54 10.35
CA ALA A 667 0.70 -25.05 9.03
C ALA A 667 -0.41 -25.96 8.45
N GLY A 668 -1.39 -25.37 7.78
CA GLY A 668 -2.61 -26.05 7.33
C GLY A 668 -3.73 -26.18 8.38
N GLU A 669 -3.46 -25.90 9.67
CA GLU A 669 -4.48 -25.88 10.72
C GLU A 669 -4.96 -24.45 11.01
N ASP A 670 -6.22 -24.33 11.45
CA ASP A 670 -6.87 -23.06 11.80
C ASP A 670 -6.03 -22.28 12.83
N PRO A 671 -5.73 -20.99 12.58
CA PRO A 671 -4.95 -20.19 13.51
C PRO A 671 -5.74 -19.86 14.79
N LEU A 672 -5.01 -19.41 15.80
CA LEU A 672 -5.59 -18.89 17.05
C LEU A 672 -6.37 -17.60 16.79
N ASN A 673 -7.41 -17.38 17.59
CA ASN A 673 -8.23 -16.18 17.48
C ASN A 673 -7.46 -14.97 18.06
N PRO A 674 -7.06 -13.98 17.24
CA PRO A 674 -6.26 -12.83 17.68
C PRO A 674 -6.97 -11.92 18.69
N LYS A 675 -8.29 -12.07 18.87
CA LYS A 675 -9.08 -11.28 19.82
C LYS A 675 -9.19 -11.93 21.21
N LYS A 676 -8.61 -13.12 21.42
CA LYS A 676 -8.66 -13.84 22.71
C LYS A 676 -7.31 -13.79 23.43
N PRO A 677 -7.31 -13.72 24.78
CA PRO A 677 -6.10 -13.95 25.55
C PRO A 677 -5.75 -15.44 25.59
N TYR A 678 -4.47 -15.74 25.77
CA TYR A 678 -3.95 -17.10 25.86
C TYR A 678 -2.99 -17.25 27.03
N TRP A 679 -2.99 -18.42 27.67
CA TRP A 679 -2.04 -18.76 28.72
C TRP A 679 -0.88 -19.54 28.14
N LEU A 680 0.33 -19.18 28.54
CA LEU A 680 1.56 -19.90 28.25
C LEU A 680 2.10 -20.49 29.55
N ARG A 681 2.64 -21.70 29.47
CA ARG A 681 3.34 -22.37 30.57
C ARG A 681 4.63 -22.99 30.04
N LEU A 682 5.73 -22.75 30.72
CA LEU A 682 7.04 -23.30 30.38
C LEU A 682 7.64 -23.96 31.61
N VAL A 683 7.83 -25.27 31.51
CA VAL A 683 8.38 -26.13 32.57
C VAL A 683 9.82 -26.45 32.22
N CYS A 684 10.73 -26.28 33.17
CA CYS A 684 12.15 -26.62 33.08
C CYS A 684 12.52 -27.58 34.20
N ARG A 685 12.89 -28.82 33.87
CA ARG A 685 13.29 -29.86 34.83
C ARG A 685 14.78 -30.14 34.73
N SER A 686 15.49 -30.13 35.86
CA SER A 686 16.89 -30.58 35.91
C SER A 686 16.96 -32.10 35.80
N LEU A 687 17.71 -32.62 34.82
CA LEU A 687 17.92 -34.05 34.67
C LEU A 687 19.19 -34.54 35.39
N PRO A 688 19.22 -35.81 35.84
CA PRO A 688 20.41 -36.41 36.42
C PRO A 688 21.64 -36.39 35.49
N ALA A 689 21.43 -36.37 34.18
CA ALA A 689 22.50 -36.35 33.17
C ALA A 689 23.19 -34.99 32.98
N GLY A 690 22.67 -33.91 33.61
CA GLY A 690 23.22 -32.55 33.49
C GLY A 690 22.52 -31.68 32.44
N ASP A 691 21.64 -32.26 31.63
CA ASP A 691 20.75 -31.51 30.73
C ASP A 691 19.51 -31.00 31.46
N ASN A 692 18.80 -30.08 30.82
CA ASN A 692 17.49 -29.59 31.25
C ASN A 692 16.43 -29.98 30.24
N GLU A 693 15.36 -30.57 30.73
CA GLU A 693 14.18 -30.90 29.94
C GLU A 693 13.19 -29.75 29.98
N PHE A 694 12.73 -29.33 28.81
CA PHE A 694 11.77 -28.25 28.66
C PHE A 694 10.48 -28.74 28.02
N GLU A 695 9.35 -28.29 28.57
CA GLU A 695 8.03 -28.46 27.97
C GLU A 695 7.30 -27.11 27.92
N ALA A 696 6.85 -26.75 26.72
CA ALA A 696 6.08 -25.55 26.45
C ALA A 696 4.61 -25.91 26.21
N PHE A 697 3.70 -25.17 26.83
CA PHE A 697 2.26 -25.39 26.72
C PHE A 697 1.51 -24.10 26.44
N LEU A 698 0.36 -24.24 25.79
CA LEU A 698 -0.64 -23.19 25.55
C LEU A 698 -1.98 -23.62 26.14
N SER A 699 -2.77 -22.66 26.61
CA SER A 699 -4.17 -22.88 26.98
C SER A 699 -5.05 -21.67 26.63
N SER A 700 -6.28 -21.91 26.21
CA SER A 700 -7.29 -20.86 26.00
C SER A 700 -8.10 -20.54 27.26
N ASN A 701 -8.00 -21.34 28.31
CA ASN A 701 -8.84 -21.23 29.51
C ASN A 701 -8.11 -21.52 30.84
N SER A 702 -6.80 -21.74 30.82
CA SER A 702 -5.94 -22.14 31.94
C SER A 702 -6.20 -23.52 32.57
N LEU A 703 -7.18 -24.27 32.06
CA LEU A 703 -7.57 -25.60 32.57
C LEU A 703 -7.05 -26.71 31.66
N ASN A 704 -7.24 -26.57 30.35
CA ASN A 704 -6.81 -27.54 29.35
C ASN A 704 -5.55 -27.03 28.66
N TRP A 705 -4.49 -27.83 28.67
CA TRP A 705 -3.17 -27.42 28.18
C TRP A 705 -2.73 -28.29 27.01
N ASP A 706 -2.46 -27.64 25.88
CA ASP A 706 -1.87 -28.25 24.70
C ASP A 706 -0.35 -28.12 24.77
N ARG A 707 0.39 -29.22 24.58
CA ARG A 707 1.85 -29.16 24.50
C ARG A 707 2.26 -28.70 23.12
N ILE A 708 2.94 -27.56 23.06
CA ILE A 708 3.35 -26.90 21.81
C ILE A 708 4.85 -27.07 21.52
N GLY A 709 5.64 -27.56 22.47
CA GLY A 709 7.06 -27.80 22.28
C GLY A 709 7.68 -28.65 23.38
N TYR A 710 8.73 -29.38 23.01
CA TYR A 710 9.58 -30.18 23.88
C TYR A 710 11.03 -30.08 23.42
N GLU A 711 11.98 -29.97 24.34
CA GLU A 711 13.41 -30.06 24.00
C GLU A 711 14.27 -30.43 25.21
N ARG A 712 15.46 -30.98 24.96
CA ARG A 712 16.52 -31.11 25.95
C ARG A 712 17.66 -30.14 25.62
N ILE A 713 17.93 -29.23 26.54
CA ILE A 713 18.97 -28.21 26.35
C ILE A 713 19.94 -28.28 27.53
N ALA A 714 21.23 -28.39 27.25
CA ALA A 714 22.27 -28.32 28.26
C ALA A 714 22.44 -26.88 28.76
N MET A 715 21.92 -26.57 29.95
CA MET A 715 22.22 -25.31 30.65
C MET A 715 23.37 -25.56 31.63
N ARG A 716 24.57 -25.13 31.27
CA ARG A 716 25.83 -25.46 31.96
C ARG A 716 26.03 -24.68 33.28
N THR A 717 25.05 -23.87 33.67
CA THR A 717 25.07 -23.03 34.87
C THR A 717 23.97 -23.47 35.84
N GLY A 718 24.27 -23.46 37.15
CA GLY A 718 23.25 -23.68 38.19
C GLY A 718 22.29 -22.51 38.40
N ARG A 719 22.55 -21.37 37.76
CA ARG A 719 21.72 -20.15 37.75
C ARG A 719 21.32 -19.81 36.32
N PHE A 720 20.05 -19.49 36.11
CA PHE A 720 19.46 -19.11 34.83
C PHE A 720 18.42 -18.01 35.03
N TYR A 721 17.88 -17.49 33.95
CA TYR A 721 16.93 -16.37 33.96
C TYR A 721 15.60 -16.81 33.37
N ILE A 722 14.52 -16.46 34.06
CA ILE A 722 13.15 -16.81 33.68
C ILE A 722 12.30 -15.56 33.60
N GLY A 723 11.48 -15.42 32.56
CA GLY A 723 10.63 -14.25 32.45
C GLY A 723 9.90 -14.04 31.13
N LEU A 724 9.52 -12.79 30.89
CA LEU A 724 8.72 -12.32 29.77
C LEU A 724 9.63 -11.72 28.69
N ALA A 725 9.41 -12.09 27.44
CA ALA A 725 10.17 -11.62 26.29
C ALA A 725 9.26 -11.05 25.21
N VAL A 726 9.71 -10.01 24.51
CA VAL A 726 9.06 -9.46 23.31
C VAL A 726 10.10 -8.95 22.30
N ASP A 727 9.88 -9.24 21.02
CA ASP A 727 10.70 -8.75 19.91
C ASP A 727 9.88 -8.00 18.85
N GLY A 728 10.58 -7.38 17.89
CA GLY A 728 9.96 -6.71 16.74
C GLY A 728 9.89 -7.56 15.47
N ASN A 729 10.50 -8.75 15.47
CA ASN A 729 10.92 -9.47 14.26
C ASN A 729 11.64 -8.56 13.25
N GLN A 730 12.62 -7.78 13.74
CA GLN A 730 13.37 -6.83 12.94
C GLN A 730 13.98 -7.49 11.70
N GLU A 731 13.65 -6.94 10.53
CA GLU A 731 14.26 -7.34 9.26
C GLU A 731 15.56 -6.57 9.02
N ALA A 732 16.40 -7.08 8.11
CA ALA A 732 17.62 -6.42 7.67
C ALA A 732 17.30 -5.31 6.65
N ASN A 733 16.53 -4.32 7.08
CA ASN A 733 16.20 -3.10 6.35
C ASN A 733 16.30 -1.89 7.31
N ALA A 734 16.09 -0.67 6.80
CA ALA A 734 16.25 0.56 7.57
C ALA A 734 14.99 0.95 8.37
N VAL A 735 13.95 0.12 8.35
CA VAL A 735 12.70 0.37 9.05
C VAL A 735 12.63 -0.44 10.33
N HIS A 736 12.47 0.23 11.46
CA HIS A 736 12.41 -0.45 12.75
C HIS A 736 10.98 -0.88 13.11
N ALA A 737 10.86 -2.09 13.64
CA ALA A 737 9.63 -2.64 14.20
C ALA A 737 9.66 -2.58 15.73
N TYR A 738 8.55 -2.14 16.35
CA TYR A 738 8.43 -2.03 17.80
C TYR A 738 7.12 -2.62 18.30
N THR A 739 7.21 -3.82 18.87
CA THR A 739 6.05 -4.60 19.31
C THR A 739 5.75 -4.30 20.76
N THR A 740 4.46 -4.11 21.06
CA THR A 740 3.92 -4.03 22.42
C THR A 740 3.20 -5.32 22.78
N ALA A 741 3.50 -5.88 23.96
CA ALA A 741 2.84 -7.06 24.50
C ALA A 741 2.36 -6.80 25.93
N ARG A 742 1.17 -7.31 26.26
CA ARG A 742 0.59 -7.24 27.60
C ARG A 742 0.49 -8.62 28.23
N PHE A 743 0.90 -8.73 29.47
CA PHE A 743 0.85 -9.98 30.23
C PHE A 743 0.21 -9.77 31.59
N SER A 744 -0.65 -10.70 32.01
CA SER A 744 -1.21 -10.74 33.36
C SER A 744 -1.04 -12.12 33.98
N LEU A 745 -1.33 -12.24 35.27
CA LEU A 745 -1.29 -13.51 36.01
C LEU A 745 0.07 -14.22 35.92
N VAL A 746 1.16 -13.44 35.88
CA VAL A 746 2.54 -13.96 35.76
C VAL A 746 2.96 -14.60 37.08
N LYS A 747 3.34 -15.88 37.04
CA LYS A 747 3.76 -16.66 38.21
C LYS A 747 5.02 -17.45 37.88
N VAL A 748 5.98 -17.43 38.80
CA VAL A 748 7.16 -18.30 38.78
C VAL A 748 7.08 -19.24 39.98
N ASN A 749 7.05 -20.55 39.74
CA ASN A 749 6.99 -21.59 40.75
C ASN A 749 8.31 -22.38 40.74
N ARG A 750 8.75 -22.82 41.93
CA ARG A 750 9.90 -23.70 42.12
C ARG A 750 9.50 -24.92 42.92
#